data_AF-A0A1J3F7D6-F1
#
_entry.id   AF-A0A1J3F7D6-F1
#
_cell.length_a   1.000
_cell.length_b   1.000
_cell.length_c   1.000
_cell.angle_alpha   90.00
_cell.angle_beta   90.00
_cell.angle_gamma   90.00
#
_symmetry.space_group_name_H-M   'P 1'
#
loop_
_entity.id
_entity.type
_entity.pdbx_description
1 polymer ?
#
loop_
_entity_poly.entity_id
_entity_poly.type
_entity_poly.pdbx_seq_one_letter_code
_entity_poly.pdbx_strand_id
1 'polypeptide(L)'
;MFFSGDPSTRKRVDLGGRSTKERDARKLLEQTRMERNRRLLQKQQNSAAVKIQKFYRGRRSMAIERSKVRHAFCETYGNNCQNVDRHCFEPGPSFLRQFLFFFKAQNSGDFVILVETCRLLQKFAHSSGDFVSLFSGVDYSSEHNLVDFRVKKLAFTCIEAIHQNRNHLRDQLLVTPEEPSNSTAILMEAVSLLLDPKLPWVCKIVSYLQKRNIFKLVREIVTTAKESPRGQTMTGSILSLERVLILIVPHIGRKPCCCPVVDPRWSFSSMILTIPLIWQLFPNLKVVFANPSLSQHYIHQMAFCIQKDTHVLPIDTSTEFPGYACLLGNTLETANVVLSQPACSLDMAIDIASVATFLLETLPPVKSAEGESRQSSSDEDDMLIDDVPELVLNKTLEQQITNAIDSRFLLQLTNVLFQQVSLDTQSYDEDKEVLAIGTASSFLYAAFNTFPLERIMTILAYRTELVAVLWNYMKRCHENQKWSSMPKLLAYLPGDAPGWLLPLVVFCPVYKHMLMIVDNEEFYEREKPLSLQDIRLLIIILKQALWQLLWVNPLTQHNTGKSVSNDLSKKKPIDLIQNRVGVVVSELLSQLQDWNNRQQFTSSSDFQADTVNEYFISQAITEGTRANYILMQAPFLIPFTSRVKIFTTQLATARQNHGSQAIFARNRFRIRRDHILEDAYNQMSALSEDELRGSIRVTFVNELGVEEAGIDGGGIFKDFMEKITRAAFDVQYGLFKETSDHMLFPNPGSGMIHEQHLQFFHFLGSLLAKAMFEGILVDIPFATFFLSKLKQKYNYLNDLPSLDPELYRHLIFLKRYKGNISELELYFVILNNEYGERTEEELLPGGKDMRVTNENVITFIHLVSNHRLNFQIRQQSSHFLRGFQQLIPKDWIDMFNEHELQVLISGSVDSLDIDDLRNNTNYAGGYNAGHYVIDMFWEVMKSFSTENQKKFLKFVTGCSRGPLLGFKYLEPAFCIQRAAGSASNESVDRLPTSATCMNLLKLPPYQSKEQLETKLMYAISAEAGFDLS
;
A
#
# COMPACT_ATOMS: atom_id res chain seq x y z
N MET A 1 56.39 9.33 -9.77
CA MET A 1 56.50 9.23 -11.23
C MET A 1 57.96 8.94 -11.58
N PHE A 2 58.44 7.70 -11.41
CA PHE A 2 59.83 7.35 -11.74
C PHE A 2 59.85 6.59 -13.06
N PHE A 3 59.98 7.34 -14.15
CA PHE A 3 60.28 6.81 -15.48
C PHE A 3 61.79 6.71 -15.61
N SER A 4 62.36 5.52 -15.40
CA SER A 4 63.78 5.28 -15.73
C SER A 4 63.89 5.20 -17.25
N GLY A 5 64.17 6.34 -17.89
CA GLY A 5 64.40 6.47 -19.32
C GLY A 5 65.70 5.82 -19.77
N ASP A 6 65.86 4.51 -19.56
CA ASP A 6 67.02 3.76 -19.98
C ASP A 6 66.75 3.13 -21.37
N PRO A 7 67.43 3.59 -22.45
CA PRO A 7 67.23 3.07 -23.80
C PRO A 7 68.14 1.86 -24.09
N SER A 8 68.80 1.27 -23.09
CA SER A 8 69.81 0.23 -23.33
C SER A 8 69.22 -1.12 -23.75
N THR A 9 69.39 -1.45 -25.04
CA THR A 9 69.17 -2.77 -25.65
C THR A 9 70.30 -3.75 -25.31
N ARG A 10 70.73 -3.85 -24.04
CA ARG A 10 71.70 -4.90 -23.63
C ARG A 10 71.00 -6.02 -22.87
N LYS A 11 70.92 -7.19 -23.52
CA LYS A 11 70.58 -8.46 -22.87
C LYS A 11 71.58 -8.69 -21.72
N ARG A 12 71.14 -8.58 -20.47
CA ARG A 12 71.87 -9.18 -19.34
C ARG A 12 71.75 -10.69 -19.48
N VAL A 13 72.82 -11.31 -19.97
CA VAL A 13 72.99 -12.76 -19.94
C VAL A 13 73.73 -13.06 -18.65
N ASP A 14 73.03 -13.64 -17.68
CA ASP A 14 73.64 -14.11 -16.44
C ASP A 14 74.11 -15.55 -16.68
N LEU A 15 75.42 -15.75 -16.81
CA LEU A 15 76.08 -17.07 -16.97
C LEU A 15 76.63 -17.57 -15.62
N GLY A 16 75.88 -17.36 -14.54
CA GLY A 16 76.23 -17.83 -13.20
C GLY A 16 75.54 -19.15 -12.87
N GLY A 17 76.18 -20.27 -13.20
CA GLY A 17 75.79 -21.58 -12.69
C GLY A 17 76.16 -21.74 -11.22
N ARG A 18 75.17 -21.96 -10.34
CA ARG A 18 75.39 -22.61 -9.04
C ARG A 18 74.26 -23.59 -8.73
N SER A 19 74.65 -24.86 -8.76
CA SER A 19 73.91 -26.04 -8.32
C SER A 19 73.71 -26.02 -6.80
N THR A 20 72.49 -26.26 -6.33
CA THR A 20 72.22 -27.04 -5.11
C THR A 20 70.76 -27.53 -5.09
N LYS A 21 70.62 -28.86 -5.03
CA LYS A 21 69.53 -29.69 -4.47
C LYS A 21 68.14 -29.59 -5.10
N GLU A 22 67.62 -30.78 -5.45
CA GLU A 22 66.30 -31.11 -6.00
C GLU A 22 65.21 -30.10 -5.62
N ARG A 23 64.86 -29.24 -6.58
CA ARG A 23 63.64 -28.44 -6.51
C ARG A 23 62.58 -29.17 -7.32
N ASP A 24 61.58 -29.65 -6.61
CA ASP A 24 60.32 -30.20 -7.07
C ASP A 24 59.95 -29.71 -8.49
N ALA A 25 59.92 -30.60 -9.48
CA ALA A 25 59.78 -30.23 -10.90
C ALA A 25 58.55 -29.34 -11.16
N ARG A 26 57.51 -29.49 -10.32
CA ARG A 26 56.31 -28.64 -10.31
C ARG A 26 56.60 -27.19 -9.92
N LYS A 27 57.42 -26.94 -8.89
CA LYS A 27 57.83 -25.57 -8.48
C LYS A 27 58.69 -24.89 -9.55
N LEU A 28 59.55 -25.64 -10.23
CA LEU A 28 60.36 -25.10 -11.33
C LEU A 28 59.48 -24.70 -12.53
N LEU A 29 58.50 -25.54 -12.89
CA LEU A 29 57.51 -25.25 -13.94
C LEU A 29 56.67 -24.01 -13.58
N GLU A 30 56.23 -23.90 -12.33
CA GLU A 30 55.43 -22.77 -11.85
C GLU A 30 56.24 -21.46 -11.84
N GLN A 31 57.50 -21.50 -11.38
CA GLN A 31 58.41 -20.34 -11.48
C GLN A 31 58.67 -19.95 -12.93
N THR A 32 58.84 -20.92 -13.83
CA THR A 32 59.05 -20.65 -15.26
C THR A 32 57.78 -20.04 -15.90
N ARG A 33 56.59 -20.46 -15.46
CA ARG A 33 55.29 -19.92 -15.90
C ARG A 33 55.09 -18.49 -15.39
N MET A 34 55.42 -18.23 -14.13
CA MET A 34 55.39 -16.89 -13.52
C MET A 34 56.36 -15.94 -14.24
N GLU A 35 57.58 -16.39 -14.55
CA GLU A 35 58.58 -15.60 -15.27
C GLU A 35 58.14 -15.34 -16.73
N ARG A 36 57.48 -16.30 -17.39
CA ARG A 36 56.87 -16.12 -18.72
C ARG A 36 55.73 -15.10 -18.69
N ASN A 37 54.85 -15.17 -17.70
CA ASN A 37 53.75 -14.21 -17.52
C ASN A 37 54.28 -12.80 -17.22
N ARG A 38 55.33 -12.68 -16.40
CA ARG A 38 56.03 -11.40 -16.13
C ARG A 38 56.57 -10.78 -17.41
N ARG A 39 57.24 -11.58 -18.27
CA ARG A 39 57.74 -11.12 -19.58
C ARG A 39 56.62 -10.74 -20.55
N LEU A 40 55.49 -11.46 -20.53
CA LEU A 40 54.32 -11.12 -21.34
C LEU A 40 53.71 -9.78 -20.91
N LEU A 41 53.54 -9.57 -19.60
CA LEU A 41 53.04 -8.33 -19.02
C LEU A 41 53.95 -7.15 -19.37
N GLN A 42 55.28 -7.32 -19.25
CA GLN A 42 56.26 -6.31 -19.65
C GLN A 42 56.15 -5.96 -21.15
N LYS A 43 55.94 -6.96 -22.03
CA LYS A 43 55.72 -6.74 -23.47
C LYS A 43 54.43 -5.97 -23.73
N GLN A 44 53.34 -6.28 -23.02
CA GLN A 44 52.08 -5.56 -23.13
C GLN A 44 52.23 -4.12 -22.66
N GLN A 45 52.91 -3.87 -21.54
CA GLN A 45 53.23 -2.53 -21.03
C GLN A 45 54.07 -1.74 -22.03
N ASN A 46 55.13 -2.33 -22.59
CA ASN A 46 55.96 -1.66 -23.58
C ASN A 46 55.19 -1.37 -24.88
N SER A 47 54.35 -2.31 -25.34
CA SER A 47 53.48 -2.10 -26.51
C SER A 47 52.46 -0.98 -26.27
N ALA A 48 51.84 -0.95 -25.09
CA ALA A 48 50.94 0.12 -24.67
C ALA A 48 51.68 1.47 -24.61
N ALA A 49 52.89 1.51 -24.04
CA ALA A 49 53.71 2.71 -23.97
C ALA A 49 54.05 3.25 -25.37
N VAL A 50 54.44 2.39 -26.32
CA VAL A 50 54.71 2.81 -27.71
C VAL A 50 53.44 3.36 -28.38
N LYS A 51 52.27 2.74 -28.15
CA LYS A 51 50.98 3.25 -28.67
C LYS A 51 50.66 4.64 -28.09
N ILE A 52 50.83 4.83 -26.78
CA ILE A 52 50.62 6.11 -26.09
C ILE A 52 51.59 7.16 -26.63
N GLN A 53 52.87 6.83 -26.79
CA GLN A 53 53.88 7.74 -27.33
C GLN A 53 53.61 8.13 -28.78
N LYS A 54 53.24 7.18 -29.65
CA LYS A 54 52.83 7.46 -31.03
C LYS A 54 51.61 8.38 -31.09
N PHE A 55 50.60 8.12 -30.25
CA PHE A 55 49.41 8.96 -30.14
C PHE A 55 49.75 10.38 -29.65
N TYR A 56 50.60 10.52 -28.63
CA TYR A 56 51.04 11.82 -28.12
C TYR A 56 51.84 12.61 -29.16
N ARG A 57 52.80 11.97 -29.86
CA ARG A 57 53.56 12.58 -30.96
C ARG A 57 52.62 13.03 -32.10
N GLY A 58 51.65 12.19 -32.46
CA GLY A 58 50.63 12.52 -33.47
C GLY A 58 49.76 13.71 -33.06
N ARG A 59 49.26 13.75 -31.82
CA ARG A 59 48.50 14.89 -31.30
C ARG A 59 49.33 16.17 -31.26
N ARG A 60 50.61 16.10 -30.89
CA ARG A 60 51.52 17.25 -30.90
C ARG A 60 51.73 17.77 -32.32
N SER A 61 51.99 16.88 -33.28
CA SER A 61 52.13 17.23 -34.70
C SER A 61 50.85 17.88 -35.25
N MET A 62 49.69 17.31 -34.94
CA MET A 62 48.39 17.88 -35.33
C MET A 62 48.14 19.25 -34.70
N ALA A 63 48.54 19.45 -33.43
CA ALA A 63 48.39 20.74 -32.76
C ALA A 63 49.25 21.84 -33.41
N ILE A 64 50.47 21.50 -33.83
CA ILE A 64 51.37 22.41 -34.55
C ILE A 64 50.76 22.78 -35.91
N GLU A 65 50.32 21.80 -36.70
CA GLU A 65 49.71 22.06 -38.01
C GLU A 65 48.41 22.85 -37.91
N ARG A 66 47.57 22.58 -36.91
CA ARG A 66 46.37 23.39 -36.63
C ARG A 66 46.72 24.85 -36.34
N SER A 67 47.79 25.10 -35.59
CA SER A 67 48.25 26.46 -35.29
C SER A 67 48.72 27.19 -36.55
N LYS A 68 49.44 26.50 -37.45
CA LYS A 68 49.88 27.07 -38.73
C LYS A 68 48.70 27.41 -39.62
N VAL A 69 47.75 26.49 -39.77
CA VAL A 69 46.54 26.71 -40.58
C VAL A 69 45.69 27.84 -40.00
N ARG A 70 45.57 27.95 -38.67
CA ARG A 70 44.89 29.06 -38.01
C ARG A 70 45.55 30.41 -38.32
N HIS A 71 46.88 30.48 -38.27
CA HIS A 71 47.61 31.71 -38.59
C HIS A 71 47.33 32.15 -40.03
N ALA A 72 47.50 31.24 -40.99
CA ALA A 72 47.24 31.49 -42.40
C ALA A 72 45.77 31.90 -42.67
N PHE A 73 44.83 31.27 -41.96
CA PHE A 73 43.42 31.63 -42.02
C PHE A 73 43.18 33.07 -41.54
N CYS A 74 43.73 33.45 -40.37
CA CYS A 74 43.58 34.80 -39.83
C CYS A 74 44.22 35.87 -40.73
N GLU A 75 45.34 35.56 -41.39
CA GLU A 75 45.97 36.46 -42.38
C GLU A 75 45.09 36.65 -43.62
N THR A 76 44.42 35.60 -44.09
CA THR A 76 43.61 35.64 -45.31
C THR A 76 42.23 36.25 -45.07
N TYR A 77 41.52 35.82 -44.03
CA TYR A 77 40.10 36.12 -43.80
C TYR A 77 39.85 37.09 -42.63
N GLY A 78 40.89 37.44 -41.89
CA GLY A 78 40.83 38.31 -40.71
C GLY A 78 40.47 37.57 -39.41
N ASN A 79 40.75 38.21 -38.26
CA ASN A 79 40.49 37.63 -36.94
C ASN A 79 39.00 37.50 -36.60
N ASN A 80 38.15 38.33 -37.21
CA ASN A 80 36.69 38.35 -36.99
C ASN A 80 35.92 38.16 -38.31
N CYS A 81 36.47 37.42 -39.27
CA CYS A 81 35.85 37.19 -40.59
C CYS A 81 35.54 38.46 -41.40
N GLN A 82 36.37 39.51 -41.28
CA GLN A 82 36.15 40.81 -41.92
C GLN A 82 36.29 40.76 -43.46
N ASN A 83 37.08 39.80 -43.98
CA ASN A 83 37.34 39.64 -45.41
C ASN A 83 36.59 38.44 -46.02
N VAL A 84 35.47 38.03 -45.42
CA VAL A 84 34.69 36.86 -45.85
C VAL A 84 33.49 37.32 -46.67
N ASP A 85 33.37 36.79 -47.89
CA ASP A 85 32.26 37.03 -48.79
C ASP A 85 31.35 35.79 -48.93
N ARG A 86 30.31 35.90 -49.77
CA ARG A 86 29.37 34.79 -50.03
C ARG A 86 30.08 33.57 -50.63
N HIS A 87 31.00 33.79 -51.56
CA HIS A 87 31.68 32.72 -52.30
C HIS A 87 32.56 31.87 -51.39
N CYS A 88 33.06 32.41 -50.27
CA CYS A 88 33.83 31.66 -49.25
C CYS A 88 33.11 30.40 -48.69
N PHE A 89 31.78 30.32 -48.76
CA PHE A 89 31.01 29.16 -48.30
C PHE A 89 30.89 28.04 -49.34
N GLU A 90 31.20 28.32 -50.61
CA GLU A 90 31.17 27.37 -51.73
C GLU A 90 32.25 26.28 -51.62
N PRO A 91 32.19 25.20 -52.42
CA PRO A 91 33.14 24.09 -52.35
C PRO A 91 34.59 24.51 -52.65
N GLY A 92 34.77 25.47 -53.56
CA GLY A 92 36.08 25.92 -54.06
C GLY A 92 36.97 26.56 -52.99
N PRO A 93 36.51 27.61 -52.27
CA PRO A 93 37.31 28.28 -51.26
C PRO A 93 37.69 27.40 -50.07
N SER A 94 38.85 27.70 -49.49
CA SER A 94 39.44 26.93 -48.39
C SER A 94 38.90 27.33 -47.01
N PHE A 95 38.07 28.38 -46.93
CA PHE A 95 37.55 28.98 -45.70
C PHE A 95 36.94 27.96 -44.73
N LEU A 96 35.81 27.31 -45.08
CA LEU A 96 35.17 26.31 -44.20
C LEU A 96 36.07 25.10 -43.94
N ARG A 97 36.89 24.69 -44.92
CA ARG A 97 37.80 23.54 -44.79
C ARG A 97 38.88 23.80 -43.74
N GLN A 98 39.53 24.96 -43.80
CA GLN A 98 40.55 25.39 -42.86
C GLN A 98 39.95 25.64 -41.48
N PHE A 99 38.84 26.40 -41.42
CA PHE A 99 38.14 26.70 -40.18
C PHE A 99 37.75 25.43 -39.40
N LEU A 100 37.00 24.52 -40.04
CA LEU A 100 36.58 23.26 -39.41
C LEU A 100 37.75 22.34 -39.07
N PHE A 101 38.96 22.56 -39.61
CA PHE A 101 40.15 21.77 -39.29
C PHE A 101 40.86 22.24 -38.01
N PHE A 102 41.05 23.56 -37.85
CA PHE A 102 41.76 24.12 -36.69
C PHE A 102 40.87 24.42 -35.49
N PHE A 103 39.56 24.62 -35.68
CA PHE A 103 38.64 25.05 -34.63
C PHE A 103 38.77 24.25 -33.33
N LYS A 104 38.81 24.97 -32.21
CA LYS A 104 38.71 24.43 -30.85
C LYS A 104 37.74 25.28 -30.04
N ALA A 105 36.67 24.67 -29.52
CA ALA A 105 35.66 25.38 -28.77
C ALA A 105 36.17 26.03 -27.46
N GLN A 106 37.23 25.51 -26.84
CA GLN A 106 37.88 26.11 -25.66
C GLN A 106 38.70 27.39 -25.97
N ASN A 107 38.99 27.67 -27.24
CA ASN A 107 39.76 28.84 -27.63
C ASN A 107 38.81 30.01 -27.90
N SER A 108 38.90 31.08 -27.10
CA SER A 108 38.02 32.26 -27.22
C SER A 108 38.07 32.90 -28.60
N GLY A 109 39.26 32.96 -29.24
CA GLY A 109 39.39 33.51 -30.59
C GLY A 109 38.69 32.65 -31.64
N ASP A 110 38.74 31.32 -31.52
CA ASP A 110 38.08 30.42 -32.46
C ASP A 110 36.55 30.45 -32.27
N PHE A 111 36.09 30.63 -31.03
CA PHE A 111 34.67 30.81 -30.70
C PHE A 111 34.11 32.10 -31.33
N VAL A 112 34.84 33.22 -31.27
CA VAL A 112 34.45 34.47 -31.94
C VAL A 112 34.36 34.28 -33.46
N ILE A 113 35.36 33.62 -34.07
CA ILE A 113 35.33 33.30 -35.51
C ILE A 113 34.08 32.47 -35.86
N LEU A 114 33.70 31.50 -35.03
CA LEU A 114 32.48 30.71 -35.25
C LEU A 114 31.22 31.58 -35.21
N VAL A 115 31.09 32.45 -34.20
CA VAL A 115 29.93 33.34 -34.05
C VAL A 115 29.82 34.28 -35.25
N GLU A 116 30.92 34.90 -35.68
CA GLU A 116 30.92 35.76 -36.87
C GLU A 116 30.62 34.99 -38.16
N THR A 117 31.15 33.77 -38.29
CA THR A 117 30.85 32.88 -39.43
C THR A 117 29.35 32.56 -39.49
N CYS A 118 28.72 32.26 -38.35
CA CYS A 118 27.29 32.01 -38.26
C CYS A 118 26.45 33.28 -38.50
N ARG A 119 26.92 34.45 -38.06
CA ARG A 119 26.26 35.74 -38.34
C ARG A 119 26.28 36.08 -39.83
N LEU A 120 27.42 35.86 -40.49
CA LEU A 120 27.54 36.01 -41.94
C LEU A 120 26.66 35.00 -42.69
N LEU A 121 26.64 33.74 -42.25
CA LEU A 121 25.77 32.71 -42.80
C LEU A 121 24.29 33.12 -42.77
N GLN A 122 23.82 33.63 -41.62
CA GLN A 122 22.46 34.14 -41.49
C GLN A 122 22.21 35.31 -42.44
N LYS A 123 23.10 36.31 -42.47
CA LYS A 123 22.98 37.48 -43.36
C LYS A 123 22.88 37.06 -44.83
N PHE A 124 23.70 36.12 -45.26
CA PHE A 124 23.69 35.62 -46.63
C PHE A 124 22.44 34.80 -46.94
N ALA A 125 21.97 33.97 -46.00
CA ALA A 125 20.73 33.21 -46.14
C ALA A 125 19.51 34.11 -46.37
N HIS A 126 19.39 35.21 -45.62
CA HIS A 126 18.28 36.18 -45.78
C HIS A 126 18.34 36.94 -47.11
N SER A 127 19.53 37.11 -47.70
CA SER A 127 19.72 37.91 -48.93
C SER A 127 19.46 37.16 -50.23
N SER A 128 19.58 35.83 -50.28
CA SER A 128 19.61 35.08 -51.55
C SER A 128 18.42 34.18 -51.84
N GLY A 129 17.59 33.86 -50.84
CA GLY A 129 16.41 32.98 -51.00
C GLY A 129 16.71 31.50 -51.25
N ASP A 130 17.83 31.16 -51.92
CA ASP A 130 18.31 29.79 -52.10
C ASP A 130 19.54 29.50 -51.21
N PHE A 131 19.32 28.66 -50.20
CA PHE A 131 20.32 28.26 -49.21
C PHE A 131 21.18 27.10 -49.71
N VAL A 132 20.73 26.32 -50.71
CA VAL A 132 21.48 25.21 -51.27
C VAL A 132 22.66 25.74 -52.09
N SER A 133 22.42 26.71 -52.97
CA SER A 133 23.46 27.35 -53.78
C SER A 133 24.54 28.05 -52.96
N LEU A 134 24.29 28.44 -51.70
CA LEU A 134 25.30 29.03 -50.83
C LEU A 134 26.46 28.06 -50.53
N PHE A 135 26.17 26.76 -50.43
CA PHE A 135 27.19 25.75 -50.14
C PHE A 135 27.60 24.93 -51.36
N SER A 136 26.73 24.78 -52.36
CA SER A 136 27.03 24.03 -53.58
C SER A 136 27.52 24.87 -54.76
N GLY A 137 27.35 26.19 -54.73
CA GLY A 137 27.48 27.02 -55.91
C GLY A 137 26.39 26.66 -56.93
N VAL A 138 26.77 26.31 -58.15
CA VAL A 138 25.85 26.09 -59.29
C VAL A 138 25.24 24.67 -59.32
N ASP A 139 25.96 23.64 -58.86
CA ASP A 139 25.54 22.23 -58.97
C ASP A 139 25.72 21.44 -57.65
N TYR A 140 24.63 21.11 -56.97
CA TYR A 140 24.67 20.25 -55.76
C TYR A 140 24.97 18.78 -56.07
N SER A 141 24.56 18.27 -57.24
CA SER A 141 24.65 16.84 -57.58
C SER A 141 26.09 16.32 -57.63
N SER A 142 27.02 17.11 -58.16
CA SER A 142 28.45 16.76 -58.29
C SER A 142 29.21 16.84 -56.96
N GLU A 143 28.92 17.85 -56.13
CA GLU A 143 29.68 18.16 -54.90
C GLU A 143 28.96 17.77 -53.59
N HIS A 144 27.83 17.07 -53.66
CA HIS A 144 26.97 16.74 -52.50
C HIS A 144 27.75 16.15 -51.30
N ASN A 145 28.71 15.24 -51.54
CA ASN A 145 29.48 14.60 -50.46
C ASN A 145 30.32 15.58 -49.64
N LEU A 146 30.92 16.57 -50.31
CA LEU A 146 31.74 17.59 -49.67
C LEU A 146 30.86 18.59 -48.91
N VAL A 147 29.77 19.03 -49.54
CA VAL A 147 28.76 19.91 -48.93
C VAL A 147 28.18 19.28 -47.67
N ASP A 148 27.68 18.04 -47.78
CA ASP A 148 27.15 17.28 -46.65
C ASP A 148 28.14 17.18 -45.49
N PHE A 149 29.42 16.93 -45.80
CA PHE A 149 30.46 16.84 -44.77
C PHE A 149 30.71 18.17 -44.07
N ARG A 150 30.77 19.28 -44.80
CA ARG A 150 30.99 20.62 -44.24
C ARG A 150 29.80 21.04 -43.38
N VAL A 151 28.58 20.93 -43.90
CA VAL A 151 27.34 21.37 -43.26
C VAL A 151 27.07 20.55 -41.98
N LYS A 152 27.17 19.21 -42.01
CA LYS A 152 26.98 18.39 -40.80
C LYS A 152 28.04 18.66 -39.72
N LYS A 153 29.29 18.92 -40.13
CA LYS A 153 30.38 19.24 -39.21
C LYS A 153 30.21 20.64 -38.63
N LEU A 154 29.78 21.62 -39.42
CA LEU A 154 29.46 22.97 -38.96
C LEU A 154 28.34 22.94 -37.92
N ALA A 155 27.23 22.27 -38.21
CA ALA A 155 26.11 22.12 -37.26
C ALA A 155 26.55 21.50 -35.92
N PHE A 156 27.34 20.42 -35.95
CA PHE A 156 27.90 19.82 -34.73
C PHE A 156 28.85 20.77 -34.00
N THR A 157 29.68 21.52 -34.73
CA THR A 157 30.65 22.46 -34.17
C THR A 157 29.94 23.59 -33.40
N CYS A 158 28.81 24.10 -33.90
CA CYS A 158 27.98 25.06 -33.18
C CYS A 158 27.51 24.52 -31.82
N ILE A 159 26.98 23.30 -31.79
CA ILE A 159 26.46 22.72 -30.55
C ILE A 159 27.59 22.33 -29.59
N GLU A 160 28.71 21.81 -30.11
CA GLU A 160 29.92 21.53 -29.33
C GLU A 160 30.51 22.81 -28.71
N ALA A 161 30.47 23.93 -29.43
CA ALA A 161 30.94 25.23 -28.94
C ALA A 161 30.10 25.75 -27.78
N ILE A 162 28.77 25.65 -27.88
CA ILE A 162 27.84 26.01 -26.80
C ILE A 162 28.07 25.11 -25.59
N HIS A 163 28.19 23.79 -25.81
CA HIS A 163 28.42 22.83 -24.73
C HIS A 163 29.72 23.09 -23.97
N GLN A 164 30.85 23.30 -24.66
CA GLN A 164 32.13 23.50 -23.99
C GLN A 164 32.22 24.84 -23.26
N ASN A 165 31.48 25.87 -23.71
CA ASN A 165 31.43 27.19 -23.10
C ASN A 165 30.20 27.41 -22.20
N ARG A 166 29.40 26.37 -21.91
CA ARG A 166 28.13 26.45 -21.17
C ARG A 166 28.21 27.16 -19.82
N ASN A 167 29.33 27.02 -19.10
CA ASN A 167 29.53 27.68 -17.80
C ASN A 167 29.69 29.21 -17.94
N HIS A 168 30.28 29.67 -19.05
CA HIS A 168 30.45 31.10 -19.36
C HIS A 168 29.21 31.69 -20.03
N LEU A 169 28.45 30.86 -20.76
CA LEU A 169 27.24 31.25 -21.48
C LEU A 169 25.97 31.07 -20.67
N ARG A 170 26.05 30.84 -19.35
CA ARG A 170 24.93 30.39 -18.50
C ARG A 170 23.65 31.22 -18.68
N ASP A 171 23.79 32.54 -18.73
CA ASP A 171 22.67 33.49 -18.86
C ASP A 171 22.16 33.62 -20.31
N GLN A 172 22.91 33.10 -21.28
CA GLN A 172 22.58 33.11 -22.72
C GLN A 172 22.05 31.76 -23.22
N LEU A 173 21.82 30.75 -22.36
CA LEU A 173 21.41 29.41 -22.80
C LEU A 173 19.90 29.29 -23.09
N LEU A 174 19.06 30.09 -22.43
CA LEU A 174 17.59 30.12 -22.59
C LEU A 174 17.15 31.46 -23.18
N VAL A 175 17.49 31.71 -24.43
CA VAL A 175 17.27 32.98 -25.13
C VAL A 175 16.33 32.81 -26.33
N THR A 176 15.59 33.85 -26.66
CA THR A 176 14.74 33.94 -27.86
C THR A 176 15.56 34.39 -29.09
N PRO A 177 15.14 34.04 -30.31
CA PRO A 177 15.87 34.40 -31.53
C PRO A 177 15.96 35.91 -31.82
N GLU A 178 15.24 36.76 -31.07
CA GLU A 178 15.14 38.20 -31.31
C GLU A 178 16.27 39.04 -30.69
N GLU A 179 17.22 38.42 -29.97
CA GLU A 179 18.39 39.11 -29.40
C GLU A 179 19.63 38.96 -30.30
N PRO A 180 19.88 39.87 -31.27
CA PRO A 180 20.90 39.72 -32.31
C PRO A 180 22.36 39.81 -31.81
N SER A 181 22.58 40.18 -30.54
CA SER A 181 23.92 40.27 -29.93
C SER A 181 24.38 38.97 -29.26
N ASN A 182 23.48 38.02 -28.99
CA ASN A 182 23.80 36.84 -28.20
C ASN A 182 24.47 35.74 -29.01
N SER A 183 25.62 35.28 -28.52
CA SER A 183 26.42 34.26 -29.22
C SER A 183 25.67 32.94 -29.32
N THR A 184 24.95 32.52 -28.28
CA THR A 184 24.15 31.29 -28.30
C THR A 184 22.99 31.34 -29.30
N ALA A 185 22.26 32.46 -29.35
CA ALA A 185 21.15 32.65 -30.27
C ALA A 185 21.63 32.59 -31.73
N ILE A 186 22.75 33.24 -32.05
CA ILE A 186 23.37 33.20 -33.38
C ILE A 186 23.77 31.77 -33.77
N LEU A 187 24.43 31.04 -32.86
CA LEU A 187 24.85 29.66 -33.13
C LEU A 187 23.65 28.72 -33.31
N MET A 188 22.61 28.84 -32.47
CA MET A 188 21.42 28.00 -32.56
C MET A 188 20.57 28.31 -33.80
N GLU A 189 20.40 29.58 -34.15
CA GLU A 189 19.65 29.96 -35.35
C GLU A 189 20.38 29.52 -36.63
N ALA A 190 21.72 29.56 -36.64
CA ALA A 190 22.50 28.97 -37.73
C ALA A 190 22.27 27.44 -37.83
N VAL A 191 22.15 26.73 -36.70
CA VAL A 191 21.80 25.31 -36.70
C VAL A 191 20.36 25.09 -37.20
N SER A 192 19.40 25.93 -36.80
CA SER A 192 18.01 25.88 -37.30
C SER A 192 17.93 26.06 -38.81
N LEU A 193 18.69 27.00 -39.38
CA LEU A 193 18.78 27.20 -40.83
C LEU A 193 19.34 25.97 -41.55
N LEU A 194 20.38 25.33 -40.99
CA LEU A 194 20.97 24.12 -41.58
C LEU A 194 20.03 22.90 -41.49
N LEU A 195 19.07 22.92 -40.57
CA LEU A 195 18.07 21.88 -40.32
C LEU A 195 16.70 22.16 -40.96
N ASP A 196 16.57 23.14 -41.85
CA ASP A 196 15.31 23.41 -42.57
C ASP A 196 14.85 22.13 -43.32
N PRO A 197 13.64 21.60 -43.05
CA PRO A 197 13.13 20.35 -43.64
C PRO A 197 13.14 20.31 -45.17
N LYS A 198 13.20 21.46 -45.85
CA LYS A 198 13.26 21.56 -47.32
C LYS A 198 14.64 21.22 -47.89
N LEU A 199 15.68 21.15 -47.06
CA LEU A 199 17.06 20.94 -47.50
C LEU A 199 17.41 19.46 -47.71
N PRO A 200 18.26 19.12 -48.70
CA PRO A 200 18.53 17.74 -49.07
C PRO A 200 19.42 16.98 -48.06
N TRP A 201 20.09 17.69 -47.14
CA TRP A 201 21.07 17.12 -46.21
C TRP A 201 20.58 16.94 -44.78
N VAL A 202 19.36 17.38 -44.42
CA VAL A 202 18.86 17.39 -43.03
C VAL A 202 18.98 16.02 -42.37
N CYS A 203 18.53 14.97 -43.07
CA CYS A 203 18.62 13.59 -42.56
C CYS A 203 20.07 13.18 -42.27
N LYS A 204 21.04 13.63 -43.08
CA LYS A 204 22.47 13.34 -42.90
C LYS A 204 23.06 14.13 -41.71
N ILE A 205 22.62 15.38 -41.50
CA ILE A 205 22.99 16.16 -40.30
C ILE A 205 22.45 15.48 -39.05
N VAL A 206 21.15 15.20 -38.99
CA VAL A 206 20.52 14.58 -37.81
C VAL A 206 21.18 13.24 -37.49
N SER A 207 21.41 12.39 -38.50
CA SER A 207 22.12 11.12 -38.33
C SER A 207 23.54 11.30 -37.79
N TYR A 208 24.24 12.36 -38.19
CA TYR A 208 25.59 12.68 -37.72
C TYR A 208 25.59 13.16 -36.26
N LEU A 209 24.64 14.03 -35.90
CA LEU A 209 24.44 14.51 -34.54
C LEU A 209 24.12 13.35 -33.58
N GLN A 210 23.20 12.46 -33.98
CA GLN A 210 22.84 11.26 -33.22
C GLN A 210 24.06 10.36 -32.96
N LYS A 211 24.87 10.06 -33.99
CA LYS A 211 26.11 9.27 -33.85
C LYS A 211 27.17 9.89 -32.93
N ARG A 212 27.06 11.20 -32.63
CA ARG A 212 27.97 11.95 -31.76
C ARG A 212 27.41 12.18 -30.36
N ASN A 213 26.35 11.47 -29.96
CA ASN A 213 25.70 11.59 -28.64
C ASN A 213 25.24 13.02 -28.34
N ILE A 214 24.61 13.68 -29.32
CA ILE A 214 24.07 15.04 -29.19
C ILE A 214 23.18 15.23 -27.95
N PHE A 215 22.42 14.20 -27.56
CA PHE A 215 21.61 14.21 -26.35
C PHE A 215 22.43 14.52 -25.09
N LYS A 216 23.60 13.90 -24.92
CA LYS A 216 24.45 14.14 -23.75
C LYS A 216 24.87 15.61 -23.67
N LEU A 217 25.20 16.20 -24.82
CA LEU A 217 25.55 17.62 -24.91
C LEU A 217 24.36 18.51 -24.54
N VAL A 218 23.17 18.22 -25.09
CA VAL A 218 21.94 18.98 -24.81
C VAL A 218 21.54 18.86 -23.33
N ARG A 219 21.57 17.67 -22.75
CA ARG A 219 21.28 17.45 -21.32
C ARG A 219 22.21 18.29 -20.45
N GLU A 220 23.53 18.23 -20.70
CA GLU A 220 24.50 19.04 -19.95
C GLU A 220 24.32 20.55 -20.16
N ILE A 221 23.87 21.00 -21.33
CA ILE A 221 23.52 22.40 -21.59
C ILE A 221 22.31 22.80 -20.74
N VAL A 222 21.23 22.02 -20.78
CA VAL A 222 19.99 22.31 -20.06
C VAL A 222 20.20 22.28 -18.54
N THR A 223 20.94 21.30 -18.02
CA THR A 223 21.21 21.22 -16.57
C THR A 223 22.12 22.32 -16.05
N THR A 224 22.91 22.97 -16.92
CA THR A 224 23.78 24.10 -16.53
C THR A 224 23.02 25.43 -16.51
N ALA A 225 21.97 25.57 -17.33
CA ALA A 225 21.09 26.72 -17.32
C ALA A 225 20.39 26.81 -15.94
N LYS A 226 20.61 27.90 -15.20
CA LYS A 226 19.99 28.09 -13.87
C LYS A 226 18.49 28.33 -14.06
N GLU A 227 17.65 27.79 -13.18
CA GLU A 227 16.29 28.30 -12.98
C GLU A 227 16.41 29.80 -12.68
N SER A 228 16.00 30.66 -13.61
CA SER A 228 15.89 32.09 -13.30
C SER A 228 14.81 32.24 -12.23
N PRO A 229 15.06 33.01 -11.16
CA PRO A 229 14.04 33.23 -10.15
C PRO A 229 12.92 34.06 -10.78
N ARG A 230 11.70 33.56 -10.67
CA ARG A 230 10.39 34.16 -11.00
C ARG A 230 9.88 33.85 -12.41
N GLY A 231 8.70 33.22 -12.40
CA GLY A 231 7.85 33.05 -13.56
C GLY A 231 7.59 34.37 -14.26
N GLN A 232 8.13 34.49 -15.46
CA GLN A 232 7.45 35.17 -16.54
C GLN A 232 6.96 34.06 -17.46
N THR A 233 5.65 33.89 -17.52
CA THR A 233 4.97 33.22 -18.63
C THR A 233 5.38 33.93 -19.91
N MET A 234 6.44 33.42 -20.55
CA MET A 234 6.93 33.91 -21.84
C MET A 234 5.85 33.63 -22.87
N THR A 235 5.11 34.68 -23.19
CA THR A 235 4.00 34.67 -24.13
C THR A 235 4.57 34.68 -25.55
N GLY A 236 4.56 33.53 -26.21
CA GLY A 236 4.57 33.41 -27.68
C GLY A 236 5.91 33.19 -28.41
N SER A 237 7.08 33.49 -27.83
CA SER A 237 8.37 33.35 -28.53
C SER A 237 9.07 32.02 -28.23
N ILE A 238 9.32 31.20 -29.27
CA ILE A 238 10.02 29.90 -29.16
C ILE A 238 11.50 30.12 -28.85
N LEU A 239 12.04 29.44 -27.83
CA LEU A 239 13.46 29.49 -27.49
C LEU A 239 14.33 28.94 -28.62
N SER A 240 15.53 29.50 -28.86
CA SER A 240 16.39 29.04 -29.96
C SER A 240 16.79 27.56 -29.82
N LEU A 241 17.03 27.09 -28.59
CA LEU A 241 17.29 25.67 -28.31
C LEU A 241 16.04 24.80 -28.56
N GLU A 242 14.85 25.28 -28.18
CA GLU A 242 13.58 24.59 -28.43
C GLU A 242 13.33 24.41 -29.93
N ARG A 243 13.59 25.46 -30.73
CA ARG A 243 13.45 25.43 -32.19
C ARG A 243 14.35 24.37 -32.84
N VAL A 244 15.61 24.26 -32.39
CA VAL A 244 16.52 23.20 -32.86
C VAL A 244 16.01 21.81 -32.48
N LEU A 245 15.50 21.62 -31.26
CA LEU A 245 14.95 20.34 -30.82
C LEU A 245 13.71 19.93 -31.63
N ILE A 246 12.79 20.87 -31.89
CA ILE A 246 11.60 20.65 -32.73
C ILE A 246 11.97 20.18 -34.14
N LEU A 247 13.09 20.64 -34.69
CA LEU A 247 13.57 20.21 -36.01
C LEU A 247 14.25 18.84 -36.00
N ILE A 248 14.85 18.41 -34.88
CA ILE A 248 15.55 17.12 -34.78
C ILE A 248 14.59 15.97 -34.44
N VAL A 249 13.65 16.19 -33.53
CA VAL A 249 12.78 15.14 -32.94
C VAL A 249 11.91 14.38 -33.97
N PRO A 250 11.32 15.00 -35.00
CA PRO A 250 10.49 14.30 -36.00
C PRO A 250 11.23 13.31 -36.90
N HIS A 251 12.56 13.27 -36.87
CA HIS A 251 13.39 12.39 -37.72
C HIS A 251 13.47 10.95 -37.20
N ILE A 252 12.36 10.23 -37.29
CA ILE A 252 12.17 8.84 -36.79
C ILE A 252 12.38 7.74 -37.85
N GLY A 253 12.91 8.07 -39.03
CA GLY A 253 13.13 7.10 -40.13
C GLY A 253 11.87 6.68 -40.89
N ARG A 254 10.75 7.39 -40.72
CA ARG A 254 9.51 7.22 -41.50
C ARG A 254 9.37 8.32 -42.56
N LYS A 255 8.74 8.03 -43.71
CA LYS A 255 8.51 9.01 -44.79
C LYS A 255 7.86 10.28 -44.22
N PRO A 256 8.35 11.49 -44.57
CA PRO A 256 9.25 11.80 -45.69
C PRO A 256 10.77 11.69 -45.39
N CYS A 257 11.20 11.31 -44.17
CA CYS A 257 12.63 11.27 -43.83
C CYS A 257 13.31 9.94 -44.21
N CYS A 258 14.60 10.01 -44.59
CA CYS A 258 15.45 8.87 -44.96
C CYS A 258 16.51 8.56 -43.90
N CYS A 259 16.27 8.94 -42.64
CA CYS A 259 17.21 8.67 -41.55
C CYS A 259 17.37 7.15 -41.36
N PRO A 260 18.58 6.64 -41.12
CA PRO A 260 18.78 5.23 -40.80
C PRO A 260 18.04 4.91 -39.49
N VAL A 261 17.41 3.74 -39.42
CA VAL A 261 16.77 3.26 -38.19
C VAL A 261 17.84 3.17 -37.11
N VAL A 262 17.78 4.08 -36.14
CA VAL A 262 18.69 4.11 -34.99
C VAL A 262 18.25 3.03 -34.01
N ASP A 263 19.21 2.36 -33.38
CA ASP A 263 18.94 1.43 -32.28
C ASP A 263 18.04 2.14 -31.24
N PRO A 264 16.87 1.59 -30.88
CA PRO A 264 15.93 2.24 -29.98
C PRO A 264 16.54 2.55 -28.59
N ARG A 265 17.60 1.83 -28.18
CA ARG A 265 18.39 2.15 -26.96
C ARG A 265 19.07 3.51 -27.00
N TRP A 266 19.20 4.11 -28.19
CA TRP A 266 19.85 5.39 -28.44
C TRP A 266 18.93 6.34 -29.23
N SER A 267 17.61 6.10 -29.24
CA SER A 267 16.69 7.00 -29.93
C SER A 267 16.70 8.36 -29.25
N PHE A 268 16.97 9.41 -30.04
CA PHE A 268 17.09 10.77 -29.51
C PHE A 268 15.84 11.19 -28.73
N SER A 269 14.66 10.75 -29.18
CA SER A 269 13.37 11.07 -28.55
C SER A 269 13.16 10.40 -27.19
N SER A 270 13.61 9.16 -26.97
CA SER A 270 13.52 8.54 -25.64
C SER A 270 14.52 9.17 -24.66
N MET A 271 15.71 9.54 -25.17
CA MET A 271 16.75 10.17 -24.37
C MET A 271 16.38 11.58 -23.95
N ILE A 272 15.81 12.41 -24.82
CA ILE A 272 15.46 13.80 -24.46
C ILE A 272 14.42 13.84 -23.32
N LEU A 273 13.51 12.86 -23.24
CA LEU A 273 12.52 12.72 -22.17
C LEU A 273 13.13 12.46 -20.79
N THR A 274 14.42 12.18 -20.71
CA THR A 274 15.12 11.99 -19.43
C THR A 274 15.58 13.31 -18.81
N ILE A 275 15.42 14.44 -19.51
CA ILE A 275 15.73 15.78 -19.00
C ILE A 275 14.69 16.16 -17.94
N PRO A 276 15.10 16.64 -16.76
CA PRO A 276 14.16 17.04 -15.71
C PRO A 276 13.24 18.17 -16.18
N LEU A 277 11.94 18.06 -15.89
CA LEU A 277 10.94 19.12 -16.07
C LEU A 277 10.96 19.78 -17.48
N ILE A 278 11.26 18.99 -18.51
CA ILE A 278 11.53 19.49 -19.87
C ILE A 278 10.35 20.29 -20.45
N TRP A 279 9.11 19.97 -20.08
CA TRP A 279 7.93 20.68 -20.58
C TRP A 279 7.70 22.05 -19.94
N GLN A 280 8.25 22.30 -18.75
CA GLN A 280 8.25 23.64 -18.15
C GLN A 280 9.24 24.56 -18.89
N LEU A 281 10.36 24.00 -19.37
CA LEU A 281 11.38 24.71 -20.12
C LEU A 281 11.00 24.88 -21.60
N PHE A 282 10.37 23.86 -22.21
CA PHE A 282 10.06 23.77 -23.64
C PHE A 282 8.60 23.34 -23.87
N PRO A 283 7.62 24.25 -23.71
CA PRO A 283 6.20 23.93 -23.84
C PRO A 283 5.77 23.60 -25.27
N ASN A 284 6.39 24.20 -26.30
CA ASN A 284 6.08 23.90 -27.70
C ASN A 284 6.62 22.52 -28.09
N LEU A 285 7.73 22.09 -27.49
CA LEU A 285 8.27 20.74 -27.68
C LEU A 285 7.27 19.68 -27.20
N LYS A 286 6.53 19.93 -26.11
CA LYS A 286 5.47 19.01 -25.63
C LYS A 286 4.41 18.76 -26.69
N VAL A 287 4.01 19.79 -27.44
CA VAL A 287 3.01 19.68 -28.52
C VAL A 287 3.52 18.77 -29.65
N VAL A 288 4.81 18.87 -29.99
CA VAL A 288 5.43 18.00 -31.00
C VAL A 288 5.44 16.54 -30.52
N PHE A 289 5.83 16.29 -29.26
CA PHE A 289 5.82 14.95 -28.66
C PHE A 289 4.42 14.35 -28.49
N ALA A 290 3.38 15.18 -28.46
CA ALA A 290 1.98 14.76 -28.40
C ALA A 290 1.36 14.49 -29.79
N ASN A 291 2.11 14.65 -30.88
CA ASN A 291 1.64 14.29 -32.22
C ASN A 291 1.46 12.75 -32.32
N PRO A 292 0.27 12.24 -32.71
CA PRO A 292 -0.05 10.81 -32.73
C PRO A 292 1.00 9.92 -33.39
N SER A 293 1.54 10.37 -34.53
CA SER A 293 2.49 9.58 -35.32
C SER A 293 3.84 9.42 -34.63
N LEU A 294 4.28 10.45 -33.91
CA LEU A 294 5.54 10.48 -33.19
C LEU A 294 5.39 9.77 -31.84
N SER A 295 4.32 10.06 -31.10
CA SER A 295 3.99 9.39 -29.82
C SER A 295 3.86 7.89 -29.98
N GLN A 296 3.14 7.44 -30.99
CA GLN A 296 3.02 6.01 -31.26
C GLN A 296 4.38 5.39 -31.57
N HIS A 297 5.27 6.10 -32.26
CA HIS A 297 6.59 5.56 -32.59
C HIS A 297 7.50 5.40 -31.35
N TYR A 298 7.66 6.45 -30.53
CA TYR A 298 8.61 6.36 -29.40
C TYR A 298 8.07 5.49 -28.25
N ILE A 299 6.77 5.55 -27.95
CA ILE A 299 6.17 4.74 -26.88
C ILE A 299 6.23 3.26 -27.26
N HIS A 300 5.87 2.92 -28.51
CA HIS A 300 5.96 1.54 -29.01
C HIS A 300 7.41 1.02 -29.01
N GLN A 301 8.38 1.86 -29.36
CA GLN A 301 9.80 1.48 -29.26
C GLN A 301 10.22 1.20 -27.82
N MET A 302 9.79 2.02 -26.86
CA MET A 302 10.07 1.81 -25.44
C MET A 302 9.44 0.51 -24.95
N ALA A 303 8.16 0.27 -25.26
CA ALA A 303 7.44 -0.96 -24.92
C ALA A 303 8.14 -2.21 -25.51
N PHE A 304 8.53 -2.16 -26.79
CA PHE A 304 9.28 -3.24 -27.45
C PHE A 304 10.64 -3.53 -26.82
N CYS A 305 11.35 -2.49 -26.36
CA CYS A 305 12.64 -2.66 -25.67
C CYS A 305 12.48 -3.30 -24.28
N ILE A 306 11.41 -2.97 -23.56
CA ILE A 306 11.07 -3.58 -22.27
C ILE A 306 10.77 -5.07 -22.45
N GLN A 307 9.96 -5.45 -23.44
CA GLN A 307 9.60 -6.85 -23.72
C GLN A 307 10.79 -7.76 -24.08
N LYS A 308 11.94 -7.20 -24.44
CA LYS A 308 13.15 -7.95 -24.81
C LYS A 308 14.16 -8.08 -23.67
N ASP A 309 13.81 -7.70 -22.44
CA ASP A 309 14.68 -7.72 -21.26
C ASP A 309 16.03 -7.02 -21.49
N THR A 310 16.02 -5.98 -22.33
CA THR A 310 17.22 -5.17 -22.54
C THR A 310 17.29 -4.12 -21.43
N HIS A 311 18.46 -3.87 -20.82
CA HIS A 311 18.62 -2.73 -19.91
C HIS A 311 18.38 -1.41 -20.69
N VAL A 312 17.13 -0.93 -20.71
CA VAL A 312 16.67 0.26 -21.47
C VAL A 312 16.93 1.56 -20.70
N LEU A 313 17.13 1.47 -19.38
CA LEU A 313 17.25 2.66 -18.55
C LEU A 313 18.53 3.45 -18.90
N PRO A 314 18.42 4.78 -19.08
CA PRO A 314 19.59 5.64 -19.26
C PRO A 314 20.53 5.52 -18.07
N ILE A 315 21.84 5.66 -18.30
CA ILE A 315 22.82 5.69 -17.21
C ILE A 315 22.54 6.93 -16.35
N ASP A 316 22.22 6.70 -15.07
CA ASP A 316 21.94 7.77 -14.12
C ASP A 316 23.18 8.64 -13.94
N THR A 317 22.99 9.94 -14.13
CA THR A 317 24.06 10.96 -14.05
C THR A 317 23.89 11.89 -12.86
N SER A 318 22.71 11.89 -12.22
CA SER A 318 22.37 12.68 -11.04
C SER A 318 21.52 11.83 -10.09
N THR A 319 21.79 11.95 -8.78
CA THR A 319 21.02 11.30 -7.71
C THR A 319 19.70 12.02 -7.41
N GLU A 320 19.64 13.35 -7.60
CA GLU A 320 18.43 14.16 -7.37
C GLU A 320 17.39 14.02 -8.49
N PHE A 321 17.86 13.81 -9.72
CA PHE A 321 17.02 13.66 -10.91
C PHE A 321 17.41 12.40 -11.68
N PRO A 322 17.02 11.21 -11.17
CA PRO A 322 17.27 9.96 -11.85
C PRO A 322 16.63 9.96 -13.24
N GLY A 323 17.31 9.38 -14.22
CA GLY A 323 16.89 9.39 -15.62
C GLY A 323 15.56 8.68 -15.84
N TYR A 324 15.32 7.59 -15.10
CA TYR A 324 14.09 6.81 -15.15
C TYR A 324 12.87 7.58 -14.59
N ALA A 325 13.05 8.34 -13.51
CA ALA A 325 11.98 9.13 -12.91
C ALA A 325 11.59 10.34 -13.79
N CYS A 326 12.59 11.02 -14.37
CA CYS A 326 12.33 12.10 -15.34
C CYS A 326 11.59 11.56 -16.57
N LEU A 327 12.02 10.40 -17.07
CA LEU A 327 11.38 9.72 -18.18
C LEU A 327 9.92 9.39 -17.86
N LEU A 328 9.61 8.90 -16.67
CA LEU A 328 8.23 8.63 -16.25
C LEU A 328 7.38 9.91 -16.23
N GLY A 329 7.81 10.94 -15.50
CA GLY A 329 7.04 12.18 -15.34
C GLY A 329 6.73 12.84 -16.70
N ASN A 330 7.74 12.94 -17.55
CA ASN A 330 7.58 13.54 -18.87
C ASN A 330 6.71 12.69 -19.81
N THR A 331 6.80 11.36 -19.74
CA THR A 331 5.97 10.43 -20.54
C THR A 331 4.51 10.44 -20.10
N LEU A 332 4.23 10.51 -18.79
CA LEU A 332 2.86 10.60 -18.28
C LEU A 332 2.19 11.92 -18.70
N GLU A 333 2.91 13.04 -18.65
CA GLU A 333 2.38 14.35 -19.07
C GLU A 333 2.11 14.44 -20.57
N THR A 334 2.86 13.75 -21.42
CA THR A 334 2.55 13.63 -22.86
C THR A 334 1.43 12.63 -23.11
N ALA A 335 1.42 11.51 -22.38
CA ALA A 335 0.36 10.50 -22.45
C ALA A 335 -1.02 11.08 -22.13
N ASN A 336 -1.14 11.99 -21.15
CA ASN A 336 -2.41 12.66 -20.82
C ASN A 336 -2.96 13.45 -22.03
N VAL A 337 -2.09 14.13 -22.79
CA VAL A 337 -2.51 14.81 -24.03
C VAL A 337 -2.90 13.82 -25.11
N VAL A 338 -2.15 12.73 -25.28
CA VAL A 338 -2.42 11.71 -26.29
C VAL A 338 -3.73 10.96 -26.02
N LEU A 339 -3.97 10.53 -24.77
CA LEU A 339 -5.17 9.81 -24.35
C LEU A 339 -6.44 10.68 -24.47
N SER A 340 -6.30 12.00 -24.39
CA SER A 340 -7.41 12.93 -24.59
C SER A 340 -7.87 13.05 -26.05
N GLN A 341 -7.07 12.56 -27.02
CA GLN A 341 -7.40 12.67 -28.43
C GLN A 341 -8.30 11.49 -28.88
N PRO A 342 -9.33 11.74 -29.69
CA PRO A 342 -10.26 10.70 -30.15
C PRO A 342 -9.64 9.64 -31.07
N ALA A 343 -8.39 9.85 -31.52
CA ALA A 343 -7.66 8.94 -32.41
C ALA A 343 -6.72 7.97 -31.66
N CYS A 344 -6.73 7.93 -30.31
CA CYS A 344 -5.88 7.02 -29.55
C CYS A 344 -6.29 5.56 -29.76
N SER A 345 -5.38 4.70 -30.21
CA SER A 345 -5.63 3.27 -30.40
C SER A 345 -5.45 2.46 -29.12
N LEU A 346 -6.06 1.27 -29.06
CA LEU A 346 -5.87 0.32 -27.96
C LEU A 346 -4.39 -0.06 -27.79
N ASP A 347 -3.69 -0.36 -28.88
CA ASP A 347 -2.24 -0.70 -28.86
C ASP A 347 -1.40 0.41 -28.22
N MET A 348 -1.76 1.68 -28.47
CA MET A 348 -1.07 2.83 -27.90
C MET A 348 -1.31 2.95 -26.39
N ALA A 349 -2.54 2.71 -25.93
CA ALA A 349 -2.85 2.70 -24.50
C ALA A 349 -2.13 1.55 -23.77
N ILE A 350 -2.04 0.37 -24.41
CA ILE A 350 -1.28 -0.78 -23.91
C ILE A 350 0.21 -0.43 -23.79
N ASP A 351 0.80 0.17 -24.84
CA ASP A 351 2.21 0.57 -24.82
C ASP A 351 2.48 1.63 -23.72
N ILE A 352 1.59 2.62 -23.56
CA ILE A 352 1.68 3.64 -22.50
C ILE A 352 1.67 2.98 -21.11
N ALA A 353 0.68 2.13 -20.84
CA ALA A 353 0.53 1.48 -19.55
C ALA A 353 1.71 0.52 -19.26
N SER A 354 2.21 -0.18 -20.27
CA SER A 354 3.38 -1.07 -20.15
C SER A 354 4.64 -0.31 -19.75
N VAL A 355 4.93 0.79 -20.46
CA VAL A 355 6.09 1.65 -20.18
C VAL A 355 5.97 2.30 -18.80
N ALA A 356 4.78 2.81 -18.46
CA ALA A 356 4.54 3.43 -17.16
C ALA A 356 4.68 2.41 -16.01
N THR A 357 4.18 1.18 -16.17
CA THR A 357 4.32 0.09 -15.19
C THR A 357 5.80 -0.19 -14.90
N PHE A 358 6.59 -0.42 -15.94
CA PHE A 358 8.02 -0.72 -15.81
C PHE A 358 8.78 0.38 -15.09
N LEU A 359 8.46 1.65 -15.38
CA LEU A 359 9.12 2.80 -14.74
C LEU A 359 8.63 3.03 -13.31
N LEU A 360 7.35 2.79 -13.00
CA LEU A 360 6.80 2.88 -11.64
C LEU A 360 7.41 1.84 -10.71
N GLU A 361 7.60 0.60 -11.17
CA GLU A 361 8.24 -0.46 -10.36
C GLU A 361 9.70 -0.14 -9.98
N THR A 362 10.35 0.76 -10.72
CA THR A 362 11.71 1.22 -10.42
C THR A 362 11.77 2.41 -9.46
N LEU A 363 10.64 3.04 -9.15
CA LEU A 363 10.57 4.17 -8.22
C LEU A 363 10.47 3.70 -6.75
N PRO A 364 11.13 4.40 -5.81
CA PRO A 364 10.83 4.22 -4.39
C PRO A 364 9.38 4.69 -4.09
N PRO A 365 8.72 4.11 -3.07
CA PRO A 365 7.37 4.50 -2.69
C PRO A 365 7.33 5.96 -2.20
N VAL A 366 6.34 6.71 -2.68
CA VAL A 366 6.13 8.12 -2.31
C VAL A 366 5.45 8.20 -0.93
N LYS A 367 6.17 8.63 0.10
CA LYS A 367 5.61 8.82 1.46
C LYS A 367 4.75 10.09 1.50
N SER A 368 3.56 10.03 2.10
CA SER A 368 2.70 11.22 2.27
C SER A 368 3.32 12.20 3.28
N ALA A 369 3.36 13.48 2.93
CA ALA A 369 3.90 14.55 3.78
C ALA A 369 3.13 14.75 5.11
N GLU A 370 1.95 14.15 5.27
CA GLU A 370 1.13 14.27 6.48
C GLU A 370 1.56 13.33 7.62
N GLY A 371 2.42 12.35 7.34
CA GLY A 371 2.92 11.40 8.35
C GLY A 371 3.96 11.96 9.31
N GLU A 372 4.71 13.00 8.92
CA GLU A 372 5.80 13.56 9.74
C GLU A 372 5.29 14.37 10.96
N SER A 373 3.99 14.69 11.02
CA SER A 373 3.41 15.51 12.11
C SER A 373 2.68 14.71 13.20
N ARG A 374 2.52 13.38 13.07
CA ARG A 374 1.75 12.55 14.02
C ARG A 374 2.58 11.53 14.80
N GLN A 375 3.91 11.55 14.69
CA GLN A 375 4.83 10.66 15.42
C GLN A 375 5.95 11.40 16.15
N SER A 376 5.66 12.59 16.70
CA SER A 376 6.55 13.28 17.65
C SER A 376 5.83 13.55 18.98
N SER A 377 5.43 12.47 19.65
CA SER A 377 5.20 12.45 21.11
C SER A 377 5.09 11.02 21.61
N SER A 378 6.21 10.31 21.56
CA SER A 378 6.49 9.21 22.48
C SER A 378 7.99 9.13 22.64
N ASP A 379 8.50 9.85 23.64
CA ASP A 379 9.81 9.59 24.21
C ASP A 379 9.80 8.16 24.76
N GLU A 380 10.47 7.21 24.10
CA GLU A 380 11.22 6.14 24.76
C GLU A 380 12.46 5.80 23.92
N ASP A 381 13.57 5.69 24.63
CA ASP A 381 14.91 5.34 24.15
C ASP A 381 14.93 4.04 23.35
N ASP A 382 15.52 4.05 22.14
CA ASP A 382 16.36 2.94 21.68
C ASP A 382 17.24 3.29 20.46
N MET A 383 18.55 3.18 20.70
CA MET A 383 19.72 2.95 19.84
C MET A 383 19.74 3.41 18.36
N LEU A 384 20.73 4.28 18.09
CA LEU A 384 21.25 4.65 16.76
C LEU A 384 21.59 3.42 15.90
N ILE A 385 20.76 3.18 14.88
CA ILE A 385 21.11 2.33 13.73
C ILE A 385 21.64 3.25 12.64
N ASP A 386 22.80 2.91 12.05
CA ASP A 386 23.42 3.62 10.93
C ASP A 386 22.41 3.86 9.79
N ASP A 387 22.00 5.12 9.60
CA ASP A 387 21.19 5.57 8.47
C ASP A 387 21.99 5.39 7.16
N VAL A 388 21.63 4.35 6.40
CA VAL A 388 21.93 4.29 4.96
C VAL A 388 21.11 5.41 4.30
N PRO A 389 21.70 6.29 3.47
CA PRO A 389 20.95 7.40 2.89
C PRO A 389 19.81 6.88 2.01
N GLU A 390 18.56 7.04 2.48
CA GLU A 390 17.35 6.84 1.65
C GLU A 390 17.46 7.77 0.43
N LEU A 391 17.23 7.22 -0.77
CA LEU A 391 17.24 7.96 -2.04
C LEU A 391 16.02 8.90 -2.07
N VAL A 392 16.19 10.12 -1.58
CA VAL A 392 15.11 11.13 -1.58
C VAL A 392 15.00 11.75 -2.98
N LEU A 393 13.92 11.42 -3.69
CA LEU A 393 13.57 12.04 -4.97
C LEU A 393 13.32 13.55 -4.76
N ASN A 394 13.65 14.38 -5.76
CA ASN A 394 13.35 15.80 -5.67
C ASN A 394 11.82 16.05 -5.58
N LYS A 395 11.37 16.89 -4.63
CA LYS A 395 9.95 17.21 -4.39
C LYS A 395 9.21 17.72 -5.62
N THR A 396 9.85 18.51 -6.51
CA THR A 396 9.18 18.98 -7.74
C THR A 396 8.96 17.88 -8.76
N LEU A 397 9.88 16.91 -8.86
CA LEU A 397 9.73 15.74 -9.73
C LEU A 397 8.67 14.78 -9.19
N GLU A 398 8.65 14.57 -7.88
CA GLU A 398 7.62 13.78 -7.20
C GLU A 398 6.22 14.39 -7.42
N GLN A 399 6.10 15.71 -7.27
CA GLN A 399 4.86 16.44 -7.57
C GLN A 399 4.48 16.35 -9.05
N GLN A 400 5.43 16.45 -9.98
CA GLN A 400 5.17 16.28 -11.42
C GLN A 400 4.56 14.91 -11.70
N ILE A 401 5.18 13.83 -11.21
CA ILE A 401 4.70 12.46 -11.42
C ILE A 401 3.32 12.27 -10.77
N THR A 402 3.15 12.71 -9.53
CA THR A 402 1.90 12.56 -8.77
C THR A 402 0.75 13.36 -9.41
N ASN A 403 1.04 14.54 -9.96
CA ASN A 403 0.04 15.35 -10.66
C ASN A 403 -0.25 14.85 -12.09
N ALA A 404 0.68 14.12 -12.71
CA ALA A 404 0.46 13.55 -14.03
C ALA A 404 -0.53 12.38 -14.01
N ILE A 405 -0.53 11.57 -12.94
CA ILE A 405 -1.55 10.53 -12.68
C ILE A 405 -2.75 11.18 -11.98
N ASP A 406 -3.41 12.10 -12.68
CA ASP A 406 -4.63 12.74 -12.19
C ASP A 406 -5.89 11.92 -12.52
N SER A 407 -7.04 12.40 -12.05
CA SER A 407 -8.32 11.75 -12.30
C SER A 407 -8.68 11.64 -13.78
N ARG A 408 -8.17 12.56 -14.62
CA ARG A 408 -8.45 12.55 -16.05
C ARG A 408 -7.60 11.50 -16.76
N PHE A 409 -6.33 11.40 -16.40
CA PHE A 409 -5.43 10.36 -16.92
C PHE A 409 -5.99 8.97 -16.65
N LEU A 410 -6.34 8.66 -15.39
CA LEU A 410 -6.89 7.35 -15.03
C LEU A 410 -8.18 7.06 -15.79
N LEU A 411 -9.11 8.02 -15.83
CA LEU A 411 -10.37 7.88 -16.55
C LEU A 411 -10.18 7.63 -18.05
N GLN A 412 -9.33 8.42 -18.72
CA GLN A 412 -9.08 8.28 -20.15
C GLN A 412 -8.35 6.98 -20.47
N LEU A 413 -7.37 6.59 -19.66
CA LEU A 413 -6.65 5.33 -19.83
C LEU A 413 -7.61 4.14 -19.67
N THR A 414 -8.43 4.12 -18.62
CA THR A 414 -9.43 3.05 -18.43
C THR A 414 -10.46 3.04 -19.54
N ASN A 415 -10.91 4.21 -20.00
CA ASN A 415 -11.88 4.29 -21.09
C ASN A 415 -11.30 3.69 -22.37
N VAL A 416 -10.09 4.09 -22.80
CA VAL A 416 -9.48 3.56 -24.04
C VAL A 416 -9.18 2.07 -23.94
N LEU A 417 -8.71 1.59 -22.77
CA LEU A 417 -8.43 0.16 -22.56
C LEU A 417 -9.69 -0.71 -22.54
N PHE A 418 -10.82 -0.18 -22.04
CA PHE A 418 -12.05 -0.95 -21.86
C PHE A 418 -13.17 -0.64 -22.87
N GLN A 419 -13.00 0.36 -23.75
CA GLN A 419 -14.03 0.77 -24.73
C GLN A 419 -14.48 -0.37 -25.67
N GLN A 420 -13.55 -1.26 -26.05
CA GLN A 420 -13.84 -2.43 -26.90
C GLN A 420 -14.35 -3.64 -26.10
N VAL A 421 -14.20 -3.62 -24.78
CA VAL A 421 -14.65 -4.70 -23.87
C VAL A 421 -16.14 -4.52 -23.52
N SER A 422 -16.64 -3.28 -23.53
CA SER A 422 -18.03 -2.95 -23.20
C SER A 422 -19.03 -3.05 -24.38
N LEU A 423 -18.59 -3.27 -25.62
CA LEU A 423 -19.47 -3.38 -26.79
C LEU A 423 -19.94 -4.83 -26.97
N ASP A 424 -21.20 -5.05 -26.62
CA ASP A 424 -21.89 -6.32 -26.79
C ASP A 424 -21.99 -6.72 -28.28
N THR A 425 -21.72 -8.01 -28.54
CA THR A 425 -22.09 -8.80 -29.73
C THR A 425 -21.40 -8.50 -31.10
N GLN A 426 -20.45 -9.37 -31.49
CA GLN A 426 -20.31 -10.06 -32.81
C GLN A 426 -18.89 -10.21 -33.41
N SER A 427 -17.81 -9.67 -32.82
CA SER A 427 -16.44 -10.11 -33.13
C SER A 427 -15.50 -9.95 -31.94
N TYR A 428 -15.57 -10.89 -30.99
CA TYR A 428 -14.74 -10.88 -29.78
C TYR A 428 -13.32 -11.37 -30.09
N ASP A 429 -12.31 -10.54 -29.80
CA ASP A 429 -10.89 -10.89 -29.86
C ASP A 429 -10.41 -11.12 -28.41
N GLU A 430 -10.56 -12.36 -27.91
CA GLU A 430 -10.28 -12.75 -26.51
C GLU A 430 -8.83 -12.39 -26.11
N ASP A 431 -7.87 -12.48 -27.03
CA ASP A 431 -6.46 -12.20 -26.76
C ASP A 431 -6.21 -10.71 -26.45
N LYS A 432 -6.92 -9.80 -27.13
CA LYS A 432 -6.81 -8.36 -26.89
C LYS A 432 -7.43 -7.93 -25.57
N GLU A 433 -8.55 -8.55 -25.19
CA GLU A 433 -9.20 -8.27 -23.90
C GLU A 433 -8.32 -8.71 -22.73
N VAL A 434 -7.76 -9.93 -22.79
CA VAL A 434 -6.81 -10.44 -21.80
C VAL A 434 -5.58 -9.53 -21.70
N LEU A 435 -5.07 -9.05 -22.84
CA LEU A 435 -3.95 -8.12 -22.88
C LEU A 435 -4.30 -6.77 -22.25
N ALA A 436 -5.46 -6.19 -22.56
CA ALA A 436 -5.90 -4.92 -22.00
C ALA A 436 -6.10 -4.99 -20.49
N ILE A 437 -6.78 -6.03 -19.99
CA ILE A 437 -7.03 -6.25 -18.56
C ILE A 437 -5.73 -6.53 -17.81
N GLY A 438 -4.85 -7.36 -18.37
CA GLY A 438 -3.53 -7.64 -17.79
C GLY A 438 -2.69 -6.36 -17.67
N THR A 439 -2.62 -5.57 -18.73
CA THR A 439 -1.84 -4.32 -18.76
C THR A 439 -2.40 -3.27 -17.80
N ALA A 440 -3.73 -3.08 -17.78
CA ALA A 440 -4.39 -2.16 -16.85
C ALA A 440 -4.13 -2.58 -15.39
N SER A 441 -4.23 -3.88 -15.11
CA SER A 441 -4.05 -4.41 -13.77
C SER A 441 -2.60 -4.27 -13.28
N SER A 442 -1.62 -4.53 -14.15
CA SER A 442 -0.20 -4.33 -13.84
C SER A 442 0.13 -2.86 -13.57
N PHE A 443 -0.38 -1.94 -14.39
CA PHE A 443 -0.19 -0.51 -14.17
C PHE A 443 -0.79 -0.05 -12.84
N LEU A 444 -2.04 -0.44 -12.55
CA LEU A 444 -2.71 -0.08 -11.32
C LEU A 444 -2.04 -0.69 -10.08
N TYR A 445 -1.56 -1.94 -10.17
CA TYR A 445 -0.77 -2.53 -9.09
C TYR A 445 0.51 -1.74 -8.79
N ALA A 446 1.28 -1.38 -9.82
CA ALA A 446 2.48 -0.56 -9.66
C ALA A 446 2.13 0.83 -9.08
N ALA A 447 1.04 1.44 -9.53
CA ALA A 447 0.55 2.71 -8.99
C ALA A 447 0.14 2.61 -7.52
N PHE A 448 -0.56 1.54 -7.11
CA PHE A 448 -0.97 1.32 -5.71
C PHE A 448 0.21 1.12 -4.76
N ASN A 449 1.33 0.58 -5.24
CA ASN A 449 2.55 0.45 -4.43
C ASN A 449 3.37 1.74 -4.38
N THR A 450 3.20 2.63 -5.35
CA THR A 450 4.01 3.85 -5.49
C THR A 450 3.36 5.08 -4.85
N PHE A 451 2.02 5.21 -4.94
CA PHE A 451 1.29 6.41 -4.52
C PHE A 451 0.29 6.15 -3.37
N PRO A 452 -0.09 7.20 -2.62
CA PRO A 452 -1.15 7.11 -1.61
C PRO A 452 -2.48 6.63 -2.22
N LEU A 453 -3.04 5.56 -1.65
CA LEU A 453 -4.25 4.89 -2.15
C LEU A 453 -5.48 5.80 -2.13
N GLU A 454 -5.60 6.69 -1.13
CA GLU A 454 -6.79 7.52 -0.89
C GLU A 454 -7.20 8.37 -2.11
N ARG A 455 -6.21 8.94 -2.81
CA ARG A 455 -6.44 9.79 -3.98
C ARG A 455 -6.87 8.98 -5.19
N ILE A 456 -6.24 7.82 -5.42
CA ILE A 456 -6.44 6.99 -6.61
C ILE A 456 -7.74 6.17 -6.47
N MET A 457 -7.99 5.58 -5.31
CA MET A 457 -9.10 4.65 -5.08
C MET A 457 -10.46 5.31 -5.29
N THR A 458 -10.65 6.54 -4.80
CA THR A 458 -11.92 7.27 -4.94
C THR A 458 -12.26 7.55 -6.40
N ILE A 459 -11.24 7.83 -7.23
CA ILE A 459 -11.43 8.05 -8.67
C ILE A 459 -11.80 6.75 -9.36
N LEU A 460 -11.06 5.67 -9.11
CA LEU A 460 -11.30 4.36 -9.72
C LEU A 460 -12.67 3.80 -9.33
N ALA A 461 -13.05 3.94 -8.06
CA ALA A 461 -14.33 3.51 -7.52
C ALA A 461 -15.53 4.18 -8.22
N TYR A 462 -15.51 5.51 -8.38
CA TYR A 462 -16.73 6.26 -8.77
C TYR A 462 -16.73 6.83 -10.18
N ARG A 463 -15.55 7.10 -10.75
CA ARG A 463 -15.47 7.75 -12.07
C ARG A 463 -15.21 6.77 -13.19
N THR A 464 -14.81 5.53 -12.89
CA THR A 464 -14.48 4.52 -13.90
C THR A 464 -15.40 3.31 -13.79
N GLU A 465 -15.64 2.61 -14.90
CA GLU A 465 -16.37 1.33 -14.91
C GLU A 465 -15.49 0.13 -14.56
N LEU A 466 -14.30 0.38 -13.97
CA LEU A 466 -13.27 -0.63 -13.71
C LEU A 466 -13.81 -1.84 -12.93
N VAL A 467 -14.59 -1.63 -11.87
CA VAL A 467 -15.15 -2.71 -11.05
C VAL A 467 -16.11 -3.58 -11.86
N ALA A 468 -16.98 -2.97 -12.66
CA ALA A 468 -17.94 -3.71 -13.50
C ALA A 468 -17.22 -4.52 -14.59
N VAL A 469 -16.24 -3.91 -15.27
CA VAL A 469 -15.46 -4.58 -16.32
C VAL A 469 -14.64 -5.74 -15.77
N LEU A 470 -13.90 -5.52 -14.68
CA LEU A 470 -13.11 -6.58 -14.03
C LEU A 470 -14.01 -7.70 -13.49
N TRP A 471 -15.16 -7.36 -12.90
CA TRP A 471 -16.13 -8.36 -12.42
C TRP A 471 -16.67 -9.21 -13.57
N ASN A 472 -17.15 -8.59 -14.65
CA ASN A 472 -17.70 -9.32 -15.80
C ASN A 472 -16.66 -10.25 -16.43
N TYR A 473 -15.41 -9.80 -16.53
CA TYR A 473 -14.29 -10.64 -16.98
C TYR A 473 -14.07 -11.84 -16.06
N MET A 474 -13.92 -11.61 -14.75
CA MET A 474 -13.68 -12.67 -13.77
C MET A 474 -14.83 -13.68 -13.70
N LYS A 475 -16.08 -13.19 -13.75
CA LYS A 475 -17.29 -14.01 -13.79
C LYS A 475 -17.28 -14.95 -15.01
N ARG A 476 -17.05 -14.40 -16.21
CA ARG A 476 -16.97 -15.19 -17.45
C ARG A 476 -15.81 -16.20 -17.44
N CYS A 477 -14.64 -15.83 -16.94
CA CYS A 477 -13.51 -16.75 -16.79
C CYS A 477 -13.81 -17.90 -15.83
N HIS A 478 -14.49 -17.60 -14.71
CA HIS A 478 -14.91 -18.60 -13.73
C HIS A 478 -15.97 -19.56 -14.30
N GLU A 479 -17.02 -19.03 -14.92
CA GLU A 479 -18.10 -19.83 -15.55
C GLU A 479 -17.56 -20.75 -16.65
N ASN A 480 -16.60 -20.29 -17.45
CA ASN A 480 -15.97 -21.08 -18.51
C ASN A 480 -14.84 -22.00 -18.00
N GLN A 481 -14.48 -21.96 -16.72
CA GLN A 481 -13.33 -22.64 -16.12
C GLN A 481 -12.00 -22.42 -16.86
N LYS A 482 -11.85 -21.26 -17.53
CA LYS A 482 -10.69 -20.91 -18.34
C LYS A 482 -10.14 -19.57 -17.86
N TRP A 483 -8.99 -19.64 -17.21
CA TRP A 483 -8.16 -18.48 -16.92
C TRP A 483 -7.00 -18.48 -17.91
N SER A 484 -7.02 -17.56 -18.88
CA SER A 484 -5.91 -17.42 -19.83
C SER A 484 -4.61 -17.09 -19.10
N SER A 485 -3.49 -17.65 -19.57
CA SER A 485 -2.18 -17.26 -19.06
C SER A 485 -1.97 -15.77 -19.36
N MET A 486 -1.59 -15.00 -18.34
CA MET A 486 -1.44 -13.57 -18.50
C MET A 486 -0.23 -13.27 -19.41
N PRO A 487 -0.33 -12.27 -20.30
CA PRO A 487 0.73 -11.92 -21.22
C PRO A 487 2.04 -11.58 -20.48
N LYS A 488 3.18 -11.85 -21.13
CA LYS A 488 4.57 -11.63 -20.64
C LYS A 488 4.93 -10.13 -20.49
N LEU A 489 4.01 -9.31 -20.00
CA LEU A 489 4.15 -7.86 -19.85
C LEU A 489 4.97 -7.49 -18.61
N LEU A 490 4.84 -8.28 -17.55
CA LEU A 490 5.78 -8.26 -16.44
C LEU A 490 6.89 -9.26 -16.78
N ALA A 491 8.12 -8.78 -16.96
CA ALA A 491 9.33 -9.60 -17.16
C ALA A 491 9.53 -10.68 -16.07
N TYR A 492 8.73 -10.63 -15.00
CA TYR A 492 8.86 -11.42 -13.78
C TYR A 492 7.72 -12.41 -13.52
N LEU A 493 6.60 -12.38 -14.26
CA LEU A 493 5.53 -13.38 -14.11
C LEU A 493 5.78 -14.56 -15.06
N PRO A 494 6.02 -15.79 -14.54
CA PRO A 494 6.13 -16.98 -15.36
C PRO A 494 4.77 -17.27 -16.01
N GLY A 495 4.78 -17.84 -17.21
CA GLY A 495 3.56 -18.15 -17.97
C GLY A 495 2.58 -19.10 -17.25
N ASP A 496 3.00 -19.72 -16.15
CA ASP A 496 2.22 -20.64 -15.32
C ASP A 496 1.49 -19.94 -14.15
N ALA A 497 1.60 -18.61 -14.01
CA ALA A 497 0.91 -17.88 -12.96
C ALA A 497 -0.62 -17.88 -13.18
N PRO A 498 -1.43 -18.07 -12.13
CA PRO A 498 -2.89 -18.04 -12.26
C PRO A 498 -3.40 -16.71 -12.82
N GLY A 499 -4.21 -16.76 -13.88
CA GLY A 499 -4.73 -15.58 -14.57
C GLY A 499 -5.64 -14.67 -13.71
N TRP A 500 -6.12 -15.15 -12.57
CA TRP A 500 -6.91 -14.36 -11.62
C TRP A 500 -6.08 -13.46 -10.69
N LEU A 501 -4.75 -13.64 -10.59
CA LEU A 501 -3.92 -12.90 -9.63
C LEU A 501 -3.97 -11.37 -9.87
N LEU A 502 -3.63 -10.91 -11.07
CA LEU A 502 -3.56 -9.48 -11.38
C LEU A 502 -4.93 -8.79 -11.30
N PRO A 503 -6.02 -9.35 -11.87
CA PRO A 503 -7.35 -8.77 -11.68
C PRO A 503 -7.75 -8.66 -10.20
N LEU A 504 -7.49 -9.67 -9.38
CA LEU A 504 -7.85 -9.63 -7.95
C LEU A 504 -7.02 -8.64 -7.14
N VAL A 505 -5.73 -8.46 -7.45
CA VAL A 505 -4.88 -7.43 -6.83
C VAL A 505 -5.50 -6.05 -6.96
N VAL A 506 -6.17 -5.77 -8.07
CA VAL A 506 -6.75 -4.45 -8.36
C VAL A 506 -8.21 -4.36 -7.95
N PHE A 507 -9.00 -5.38 -8.27
CA PHE A 507 -10.43 -5.41 -7.96
C PHE A 507 -10.68 -5.34 -6.45
N CYS A 508 -9.95 -6.13 -5.64
CA CYS A 508 -10.27 -6.23 -4.22
C CYS A 508 -10.10 -4.90 -3.47
N PRO A 509 -8.98 -4.17 -3.59
CA PRO A 509 -8.81 -2.86 -2.94
C PRO A 509 -9.82 -1.81 -3.42
N VAL A 510 -10.10 -1.76 -4.72
CA VAL A 510 -11.03 -0.76 -5.29
C VAL A 510 -12.45 -1.03 -4.81
N TYR A 511 -12.91 -2.29 -4.86
CA TYR A 511 -14.24 -2.67 -4.41
C TYR A 511 -14.39 -2.54 -2.89
N LYS A 512 -13.36 -2.92 -2.10
CA LYS A 512 -13.29 -2.67 -0.65
C LYS A 512 -13.49 -1.18 -0.33
N HIS A 513 -12.82 -0.30 -1.07
CA HIS A 513 -12.97 1.16 -0.93
C HIS A 513 -14.39 1.63 -1.27
N MET A 514 -15.00 1.10 -2.35
CA MET A 514 -16.40 1.39 -2.66
C MET A 514 -17.33 1.00 -1.51
N LEU A 515 -17.15 -0.19 -0.92
CA LEU A 515 -17.96 -0.68 0.20
C LEU A 515 -17.82 0.16 1.48
N MET A 516 -16.77 0.98 1.63
CA MET A 516 -16.65 1.90 2.78
C MET A 516 -17.55 3.14 2.64
N ILE A 517 -18.02 3.45 1.43
CA ILE A 517 -18.73 4.70 1.10
C ILE A 517 -20.18 4.42 0.67
N VAL A 518 -20.44 3.25 0.09
CA VAL A 518 -21.79 2.75 -0.22
C VAL A 518 -22.62 2.66 1.07
N ASP A 519 -23.87 3.13 1.00
CA ASP A 519 -24.83 3.04 2.11
C ASP A 519 -25.70 1.78 2.04
N ASN A 520 -26.44 1.49 3.11
CA ASN A 520 -27.23 0.25 3.23
C ASN A 520 -28.27 0.11 2.10
N GLU A 521 -28.95 1.18 1.72
CA GLU A 521 -29.94 1.12 0.63
C GLU A 521 -29.27 0.90 -0.73
N GLU A 522 -28.14 1.57 -0.99
CA GLU A 522 -27.37 1.36 -2.22
C GLU A 522 -26.91 -0.11 -2.36
N PHE A 523 -26.47 -0.73 -1.26
CA PHE A 523 -26.00 -2.12 -1.25
C PHE A 523 -27.14 -3.15 -1.30
N TYR A 524 -28.13 -3.06 -0.40
CA TYR A 524 -29.18 -4.08 -0.24
C TYR A 524 -30.40 -3.87 -1.14
N GLU A 525 -30.84 -2.63 -1.35
CA GLU A 525 -32.08 -2.35 -2.08
C GLU A 525 -31.83 -2.04 -3.56
N ARG A 526 -30.79 -1.25 -3.85
CA ARG A 526 -30.43 -0.88 -5.23
C ARG A 526 -29.46 -1.86 -5.88
N GLU A 527 -28.90 -2.77 -5.08
CA GLU A 527 -27.90 -3.76 -5.49
C GLU A 527 -26.76 -3.17 -6.33
N LYS A 528 -26.17 -2.07 -5.83
CA LYS A 528 -25.01 -1.41 -6.44
C LYS A 528 -23.81 -1.46 -5.50
N PRO A 529 -22.59 -1.74 -6.01
CA PRO A 529 -22.21 -1.73 -7.42
C PRO A 529 -22.45 -3.05 -8.17
N LEU A 530 -22.66 -4.15 -7.44
CA LEU A 530 -22.88 -5.50 -7.96
C LEU A 530 -24.17 -6.07 -7.38
N SER A 531 -24.84 -6.96 -8.13
CA SER A 531 -26.04 -7.64 -7.65
C SER A 531 -25.74 -8.53 -6.43
N LEU A 532 -26.72 -8.78 -5.56
CA LEU A 532 -26.51 -9.70 -4.42
C LEU A 532 -26.13 -11.11 -4.87
N GLN A 533 -26.64 -11.53 -6.03
CA GLN A 533 -26.29 -12.81 -6.66
C GLN A 533 -24.84 -12.83 -7.16
N ASP A 534 -24.38 -11.72 -7.75
CA ASP A 534 -22.98 -11.57 -8.17
C ASP A 534 -22.04 -11.52 -6.97
N ILE A 535 -22.42 -10.84 -5.88
CA ILE A 535 -21.64 -10.81 -4.63
C ILE A 535 -21.49 -12.21 -4.05
N ARG A 536 -22.54 -13.05 -4.10
CA ARG A 536 -22.45 -14.45 -3.68
C ARG A 536 -21.46 -15.25 -4.53
N LEU A 537 -21.48 -15.09 -5.86
CA LEU A 537 -20.49 -15.71 -6.75
C LEU A 537 -19.08 -15.19 -6.48
N LEU A 538 -18.93 -13.89 -6.21
CA LEU A 538 -17.66 -13.26 -5.85
C LEU A 538 -17.09 -13.88 -4.58
N ILE A 539 -17.89 -14.07 -3.53
CA ILE A 539 -17.46 -14.72 -2.29
C ILE A 539 -16.90 -16.11 -2.56
N ILE A 540 -17.56 -16.90 -3.43
CA ILE A 540 -17.09 -18.24 -3.81
C ILE A 540 -15.74 -18.16 -4.55
N ILE A 541 -15.61 -17.26 -5.53
CA ILE A 541 -14.36 -17.06 -6.29
C ILE A 541 -13.21 -16.65 -5.36
N LEU A 542 -13.45 -15.66 -4.50
CA LEU A 542 -12.47 -15.15 -3.54
C LEU A 542 -12.06 -16.23 -2.53
N LYS A 543 -13.02 -17.00 -2.01
CA LYS A 543 -12.76 -18.13 -1.12
C LYS A 543 -11.87 -19.17 -1.79
N GLN A 544 -12.17 -19.56 -3.03
CA GLN A 544 -11.38 -20.55 -3.77
C GLN A 544 -9.96 -20.03 -4.06
N ALA A 545 -9.81 -18.78 -4.49
CA ALA A 545 -8.51 -18.16 -4.72
C ALA A 545 -7.68 -18.08 -3.43
N LEU A 546 -8.30 -17.65 -2.32
CA LEU A 546 -7.64 -17.56 -1.02
C LEU A 546 -7.22 -18.94 -0.51
N TRP A 547 -8.08 -19.96 -0.64
CA TRP A 547 -7.74 -21.33 -0.27
C TRP A 547 -6.59 -21.90 -1.13
N GLN A 548 -6.59 -21.62 -2.43
CA GLN A 548 -5.50 -22.01 -3.32
C GLN A 548 -4.15 -21.38 -2.92
N LEU A 549 -4.15 -20.11 -2.52
CA LEU A 549 -2.94 -19.40 -2.06
C LEU A 549 -2.45 -19.89 -0.69
N LEU A 550 -3.36 -20.05 0.27
CA LEU A 550 -2.99 -20.32 1.66
C LEU A 550 -2.74 -21.81 1.94
N TRP A 551 -3.44 -22.72 1.26
CA TRP A 551 -3.41 -24.16 1.57
C TRP A 551 -2.79 -25.03 0.48
N VAL A 552 -3.15 -24.81 -0.79
CA VAL A 552 -2.73 -25.67 -1.91
C VAL A 552 -1.32 -25.35 -2.39
N ASN A 553 -1.01 -24.06 -2.60
CA ASN A 553 0.29 -23.57 -3.03
C ASN A 553 0.91 -22.63 -1.98
N PRO A 554 1.19 -23.09 -0.76
CA PRO A 554 1.66 -22.23 0.31
C PRO A 554 3.04 -21.66 -0.03
N LEU A 555 3.15 -20.34 0.06
CA LEU A 555 4.43 -19.63 0.02
C LEU A 555 5.32 -20.15 1.15
N THR A 556 6.60 -20.42 0.84
CA THR A 556 7.59 -20.72 1.87
C THR A 556 7.98 -19.43 2.58
N GLN A 557 7.26 -19.05 3.64
CA GLN A 557 7.70 -17.98 4.54
C GLN A 557 7.66 -18.45 6.00
N HIS A 558 8.85 -18.41 6.62
CA HIS A 558 9.13 -18.75 8.01
C HIS A 558 8.94 -17.53 8.93
N ASN A 559 8.31 -17.80 10.07
CA ASN A 559 8.45 -17.14 11.38
C ASN A 559 8.35 -15.61 11.41
N THR A 560 7.15 -15.11 11.67
CA THR A 560 6.94 -13.83 12.36
C THR A 560 7.43 -13.95 13.80
N GLY A 561 8.73 -13.69 14.01
CA GLY A 561 9.32 -13.73 15.33
C GLY A 561 10.82 -13.46 15.30
N LYS A 562 11.17 -12.17 15.45
CA LYS A 562 12.51 -11.60 15.71
C LYS A 562 13.44 -11.42 14.50
N SER A 563 13.96 -10.20 14.40
CA SER A 563 15.02 -9.70 13.50
C SER A 563 14.64 -9.54 12.02
N VAL A 564 14.26 -8.31 11.65
CA VAL A 564 14.31 -7.82 10.26
C VAL A 564 15.78 -7.74 9.84
N SER A 565 16.31 -8.84 9.30
CA SER A 565 17.53 -8.79 8.48
C SER A 565 17.13 -8.44 7.05
N ASN A 566 17.56 -7.26 6.60
CA ASN A 566 17.36 -6.68 5.28
C ASN A 566 17.98 -7.53 4.14
N ASP A 567 17.35 -8.64 3.78
CA ASP A 567 17.61 -9.35 2.52
C ASP A 567 16.42 -9.22 1.56
N LEU A 568 16.14 -7.98 1.14
CA LEU A 568 15.21 -7.65 0.05
C LEU A 568 15.72 -8.12 -1.34
N SER A 569 16.93 -8.68 -1.43
CA SER A 569 17.60 -8.98 -2.69
C SER A 569 17.30 -10.36 -3.30
N LYS A 570 16.44 -11.19 -2.67
CA LYS A 570 16.15 -12.57 -3.15
C LYS A 570 14.70 -13.05 -3.03
N LYS A 571 13.70 -12.18 -2.85
CA LYS A 571 12.29 -12.61 -2.99
C LYS A 571 11.91 -12.66 -4.47
N LYS A 572 11.32 -13.76 -4.95
CA LYS A 572 10.78 -13.82 -6.31
C LYS A 572 9.60 -12.83 -6.38
N PRO A 573 9.50 -11.96 -7.39
CA PRO A 573 8.42 -10.96 -7.51
C PRO A 573 7.00 -11.54 -7.44
N ILE A 574 6.84 -12.79 -7.88
CA ILE A 574 5.57 -13.53 -7.82
C ILE A 574 5.09 -13.72 -6.37
N ASP A 575 6.02 -14.00 -5.45
CA ASP A 575 5.71 -14.25 -4.04
C ASP A 575 5.16 -12.97 -3.38
N LEU A 576 5.63 -11.80 -3.82
CA LEU A 576 5.12 -10.50 -3.37
C LEU A 576 3.69 -10.25 -3.88
N ILE A 577 3.42 -10.57 -5.15
CA ILE A 577 2.08 -10.45 -5.73
C ILE A 577 1.11 -11.42 -5.04
N GLN A 578 1.49 -12.70 -4.86
CA GLN A 578 0.66 -13.69 -4.20
C GLN A 578 0.36 -13.34 -2.74
N ASN A 579 1.37 -12.87 -1.99
CA ASN A 579 1.17 -12.35 -0.64
C ASN A 579 0.19 -11.17 -0.65
N ARG A 580 0.37 -10.22 -1.58
CA ARG A 580 -0.52 -9.06 -1.69
C ARG A 580 -1.95 -9.49 -2.01
N VAL A 581 -2.16 -10.41 -2.95
CA VAL A 581 -3.48 -10.98 -3.28
C VAL A 581 -4.09 -11.61 -2.04
N GLY A 582 -3.34 -12.45 -1.31
CA GLY A 582 -3.83 -13.09 -0.08
C GLY A 582 -4.37 -12.08 0.93
N VAL A 583 -3.64 -10.99 1.15
CA VAL A 583 -4.05 -9.90 2.06
C VAL A 583 -5.31 -9.19 1.54
N VAL A 584 -5.30 -8.68 0.29
CA VAL A 584 -6.43 -7.87 -0.21
C VAL A 584 -7.71 -8.70 -0.40
N VAL A 585 -7.59 -9.98 -0.75
CA VAL A 585 -8.72 -10.91 -0.83
C VAL A 585 -9.28 -11.18 0.56
N SER A 586 -8.42 -11.42 1.55
CA SER A 586 -8.86 -11.63 2.94
C SER A 586 -9.57 -10.40 3.50
N GLU A 587 -9.01 -9.21 3.29
CA GLU A 587 -9.62 -7.94 3.72
C GLU A 587 -10.99 -7.70 3.10
N LEU A 588 -11.15 -7.97 1.79
CA LEU A 588 -12.44 -7.81 1.11
C LEU A 588 -13.46 -8.86 1.61
N LEU A 589 -13.06 -10.12 1.77
CA LEU A 589 -13.94 -11.16 2.30
C LEU A 589 -14.40 -10.84 3.72
N SER A 590 -13.49 -10.36 4.57
CA SER A 590 -13.84 -9.90 5.93
C SER A 590 -14.86 -8.78 5.89
N GLN A 591 -14.70 -7.80 4.99
CA GLN A 591 -15.67 -6.71 4.87
C GLN A 591 -17.03 -7.21 4.33
N LEU A 592 -17.03 -8.09 3.33
CA LEU A 592 -18.27 -8.71 2.82
C LEU A 592 -18.98 -9.54 3.89
N GLN A 593 -18.23 -10.18 4.78
CA GLN A 593 -18.79 -10.87 5.93
C GLN A 593 -19.42 -9.88 6.92
N ASP A 594 -18.78 -8.73 7.19
CA ASP A 594 -19.36 -7.67 8.02
C ASP A 594 -20.70 -7.20 7.44
N TRP A 595 -20.77 -7.02 6.12
CA TRP A 595 -22.04 -6.74 5.44
C TRP A 595 -23.05 -7.89 5.62
N ASN A 596 -22.64 -9.15 5.45
CA ASN A 596 -23.57 -10.27 5.64
C ASN A 596 -24.07 -10.40 7.10
N ASN A 597 -23.25 -10.00 8.08
CA ASN A 597 -23.62 -10.02 9.49
C ASN A 597 -24.65 -8.94 9.87
N ARG A 598 -24.66 -7.80 9.17
CA ARG A 598 -25.65 -6.72 9.39
C ARG A 598 -27.03 -7.16 8.90
N GLN A 599 -27.09 -7.63 7.67
CA GLN A 599 -28.28 -8.17 7.05
C GLN A 599 -27.86 -9.32 6.14
N GLN A 600 -28.36 -10.50 6.48
CA GLN A 600 -27.98 -11.74 5.83
C GLN A 600 -28.47 -11.76 4.37
N PHE A 601 -27.54 -11.91 3.44
CA PHE A 601 -27.82 -12.13 2.01
C PHE A 601 -27.24 -13.46 1.50
N THR A 602 -26.35 -14.09 2.26
CA THR A 602 -25.85 -15.44 1.98
C THR A 602 -25.66 -16.29 3.25
N SER A 603 -25.56 -17.61 3.07
CA SER A 603 -25.29 -18.56 4.15
C SER A 603 -23.85 -18.40 4.67
N SER A 604 -23.66 -18.53 5.98
CA SER A 604 -22.32 -18.58 6.60
C SER A 604 -21.45 -19.71 6.05
N SER A 605 -22.05 -20.79 5.52
CA SER A 605 -21.33 -21.88 4.85
C SER A 605 -20.60 -21.43 3.58
N ASP A 606 -21.09 -20.40 2.88
CA ASP A 606 -20.50 -19.95 1.62
C ASP A 606 -19.11 -19.34 1.87
N PHE A 607 -18.88 -18.75 3.05
CA PHE A 607 -17.58 -18.24 3.51
C PHE A 607 -16.67 -19.34 4.08
N GLN A 608 -17.22 -20.44 4.57
CA GLN A 608 -16.46 -21.50 5.27
C GLN A 608 -15.79 -22.47 4.28
N ALA A 609 -14.66 -23.05 4.70
CA ALA A 609 -13.95 -24.10 3.98
C ALA A 609 -14.45 -25.48 4.41
N ASP A 610 -14.65 -26.39 3.44
CA ASP A 610 -15.27 -27.70 3.67
C ASP A 610 -14.37 -28.72 4.41
N THR A 611 -13.12 -28.38 4.74
CA THR A 611 -12.09 -29.35 5.18
C THR A 611 -11.61 -29.17 6.63
N VAL A 612 -12.35 -28.41 7.45
CA VAL A 612 -12.00 -28.19 8.87
C VAL A 612 -12.33 -29.42 9.71
N ASN A 613 -11.36 -30.32 9.87
CA ASN A 613 -11.46 -31.52 10.71
C ASN A 613 -10.71 -31.35 12.06
N GLU A 614 -10.87 -32.29 13.00
CA GLU A 614 -10.17 -32.28 14.29
C GLU A 614 -8.63 -32.22 14.15
N TYR A 615 -8.06 -32.78 13.07
CA TYR A 615 -6.62 -32.63 12.75
C TYR A 615 -6.23 -31.19 12.39
N PHE A 616 -7.11 -30.44 11.72
CA PHE A 616 -6.86 -29.02 11.44
C PHE A 616 -6.84 -28.21 12.74
N ILE A 617 -7.76 -28.48 13.66
CA ILE A 617 -7.87 -27.81 14.96
C ILE A 617 -6.58 -28.00 15.77
N SER A 618 -6.04 -29.23 15.83
CA SER A 618 -4.79 -29.49 16.56
C SER A 618 -3.58 -28.81 15.93
N GLN A 619 -3.51 -28.74 14.59
CA GLN A 619 -2.46 -27.97 13.92
C GLN A 619 -2.60 -26.47 14.17
N ALA A 620 -3.82 -25.92 14.13
CA ALA A 620 -4.07 -24.48 14.27
C ALA A 620 -3.62 -23.90 15.62
N ILE A 621 -3.65 -24.71 16.69
CA ILE A 621 -3.16 -24.34 18.01
C ILE A 621 -1.63 -24.22 18.03
N THR A 622 -0.92 -25.00 17.20
CA THR A 622 0.55 -24.98 17.15
C THR A 622 1.04 -23.83 16.27
N GLU A 623 1.83 -22.92 16.85
CA GLU A 623 2.42 -21.79 16.13
C GLU A 623 3.29 -22.27 14.95
N GLY A 624 3.26 -21.52 13.85
CA GLY A 624 4.08 -21.80 12.67
C GLY A 624 3.56 -22.92 11.76
N THR A 625 2.38 -23.49 12.04
CA THR A 625 1.71 -24.41 11.11
C THR A 625 0.92 -23.67 10.03
N ARG A 626 0.60 -24.36 8.94
CA ARG A 626 -0.25 -23.82 7.86
C ARG A 626 -1.66 -23.48 8.35
N ALA A 627 -2.21 -24.32 9.23
CA ALA A 627 -3.54 -24.10 9.82
C ALA A 627 -3.57 -22.86 10.72
N ASN A 628 -2.50 -22.62 11.48
CA ASN A 628 -2.34 -21.41 12.29
C ASN A 628 -2.25 -20.15 11.41
N TYR A 629 -1.52 -20.21 10.29
CA TYR A 629 -1.48 -19.08 9.34
C TYR A 629 -2.84 -18.75 8.73
N ILE A 630 -3.63 -19.76 8.35
CA ILE A 630 -5.02 -19.56 7.87
C ILE A 630 -5.88 -18.94 8.95
N LEU A 631 -5.78 -19.42 10.18
CA LEU A 631 -6.53 -18.88 11.32
C LEU A 631 -6.23 -17.39 11.53
N MET A 632 -4.98 -16.98 11.39
CA MET A 632 -4.55 -15.59 11.56
C MET A 632 -4.92 -14.70 10.38
N GLN A 633 -4.78 -15.20 9.15
CA GLN A 633 -5.00 -14.40 7.95
C GLN A 633 -6.46 -14.38 7.49
N ALA A 634 -7.19 -15.48 7.69
CA ALA A 634 -8.54 -15.69 7.15
C ALA A 634 -9.42 -16.54 8.11
N PRO A 635 -9.66 -16.07 9.34
CA PRO A 635 -10.38 -16.82 10.37
C PRO A 635 -11.81 -17.20 9.97
N PHE A 636 -12.44 -16.42 9.09
CA PHE A 636 -13.79 -16.63 8.59
C PHE A 636 -13.96 -17.90 7.74
N LEU A 637 -12.86 -18.46 7.21
CA LEU A 637 -12.87 -19.76 6.55
C LEU A 637 -13.16 -20.90 7.53
N ILE A 638 -12.96 -20.66 8.83
CA ILE A 638 -13.10 -21.64 9.90
C ILE A 638 -14.44 -21.39 10.63
N PRO A 639 -15.28 -22.42 10.80
CA PRO A 639 -16.53 -22.29 11.55
C PRO A 639 -16.32 -21.72 12.95
N PHE A 640 -17.28 -20.90 13.41
CA PHE A 640 -17.25 -20.26 14.73
C PHE A 640 -17.00 -21.27 15.85
N THR A 641 -17.70 -22.41 15.85
CA THR A 641 -17.57 -23.47 16.85
C THR A 641 -16.14 -24.04 16.93
N SER A 642 -15.48 -24.22 15.79
CA SER A 642 -14.09 -24.67 15.73
C SER A 642 -13.13 -23.62 16.26
N ARG A 643 -13.35 -22.33 15.97
CA ARG A 643 -12.55 -21.22 16.52
C ARG A 643 -12.71 -21.08 18.03
N VAL A 644 -13.92 -21.25 18.56
CA VAL A 644 -14.18 -21.28 20.01
C VAL A 644 -13.40 -22.42 20.66
N LYS A 645 -13.41 -23.64 20.09
CA LYS A 645 -12.61 -24.77 20.60
C LYS A 645 -11.10 -24.45 20.64
N ILE A 646 -10.58 -23.82 19.59
CA ILE A 646 -9.17 -23.40 19.52
C ILE A 646 -8.87 -22.40 20.64
N PHE A 647 -9.70 -21.36 20.78
CA PHE A 647 -9.59 -20.34 21.81
C PHE A 647 -9.62 -20.93 23.23
N THR A 648 -10.60 -21.79 23.54
CA THR A 648 -10.70 -22.43 24.85
C THR A 648 -9.52 -23.34 25.16
N THR A 649 -8.96 -23.99 24.15
CA THR A 649 -7.77 -24.84 24.32
C THR A 649 -6.52 -24.00 24.58
N GLN A 650 -6.35 -22.89 23.86
CA GLN A 650 -5.26 -21.94 24.09
C GLN A 650 -5.31 -21.34 25.52
N LEU A 651 -6.51 -20.98 25.99
CA LEU A 651 -6.72 -20.54 27.38
C LEU A 651 -6.32 -21.62 28.38
N ALA A 652 -6.74 -22.87 28.17
CA ALA A 652 -6.39 -23.97 29.06
C ALA A 652 -4.87 -24.22 29.11
N THR A 653 -4.18 -24.17 27.96
CA THR A 653 -2.72 -24.29 27.89
C THR A 653 -2.02 -23.14 28.61
N ALA A 654 -2.48 -21.90 28.44
CA ALA A 654 -1.94 -20.73 29.12
C ALA A 654 -2.09 -20.86 30.65
N ARG A 655 -3.23 -21.32 31.15
CA ARG A 655 -3.44 -21.58 32.59
C ARG A 655 -2.51 -22.67 33.13
N GLN A 656 -2.32 -23.76 32.38
CA GLN A 656 -1.48 -24.89 32.81
C GLN A 656 0.01 -24.53 32.90
N ASN A 657 0.52 -23.74 31.95
CA ASN A 657 1.94 -23.34 31.94
C ASN A 657 2.34 -22.51 33.17
N HIS A 658 1.40 -21.80 33.80
CA HIS A 658 1.64 -21.02 35.02
C HIS A 658 1.31 -21.77 36.32
N GLY A 659 0.66 -22.93 36.25
CA GLY A 659 0.29 -23.73 37.42
C GLY A 659 1.46 -24.23 38.26
N SER A 660 2.65 -24.39 37.66
CA SER A 660 3.87 -24.87 38.34
C SER A 660 4.56 -23.82 39.23
N GLN A 661 4.33 -22.52 38.99
CA GLN A 661 4.84 -21.42 39.83
C GLN A 661 3.81 -20.91 40.85
N ALA A 662 2.53 -21.26 40.70
CA ALA A 662 1.40 -20.81 41.52
C ALA A 662 1.34 -21.41 42.95
N ILE A 663 2.32 -22.23 43.36
CA ILE A 663 2.31 -22.86 44.68
C ILE A 663 2.58 -21.83 45.81
N PHE A 664 3.21 -20.69 45.50
CA PHE A 664 3.65 -19.72 46.51
C PHE A 664 2.94 -18.36 46.52
N ALA A 665 2.27 -17.93 45.43
CA ALA A 665 1.53 -16.66 45.38
C ALA A 665 0.02 -16.91 45.51
N ARG A 666 -0.53 -16.79 46.72
CA ARG A 666 -1.98 -16.79 46.94
C ARG A 666 -2.47 -15.34 46.97
N ASN A 667 -2.91 -14.83 45.83
CA ASN A 667 -3.54 -13.52 45.73
C ASN A 667 -4.93 -13.58 46.40
N ARG A 668 -5.00 -13.18 47.67
CA ARG A 668 -6.25 -13.20 48.46
C ARG A 668 -6.84 -11.80 48.52
N PHE A 669 -7.99 -11.62 47.90
CA PHE A 669 -8.73 -10.36 47.90
C PHE A 669 -9.72 -10.30 49.05
N ARG A 670 -9.70 -9.20 49.79
CA ARG A 670 -10.69 -8.89 50.84
C ARG A 670 -11.62 -7.83 50.31
N ILE A 671 -12.90 -8.16 50.15
CA ILE A 671 -13.87 -7.31 49.44
C ILE A 671 -15.05 -6.99 50.36
N ARG A 672 -15.37 -5.70 50.53
CA ARG A 672 -16.59 -5.26 51.20
C ARG A 672 -17.72 -5.20 50.17
N ARG A 673 -18.90 -5.75 50.49
CA ARG A 673 -20.03 -5.82 49.53
C ARG A 673 -20.46 -4.43 49.04
N ASP A 674 -20.48 -3.44 49.93
CA ASP A 674 -20.93 -2.07 49.60
C ASP A 674 -19.87 -1.24 48.86
N HIS A 675 -18.61 -1.70 48.84
CA HIS A 675 -17.48 -1.00 48.20
C HIS A 675 -16.73 -1.92 47.23
N ILE A 676 -17.46 -2.81 46.56
CA ILE A 676 -16.89 -3.88 45.73
C ILE A 676 -15.97 -3.35 44.62
N LEU A 677 -16.35 -2.24 43.99
CA LEU A 677 -15.61 -1.67 42.86
C LEU A 677 -14.28 -1.07 43.29
N GLU A 678 -14.29 -0.26 44.36
CA GLU A 678 -13.08 0.40 44.89
C GLU A 678 -12.09 -0.61 45.47
N ASP A 679 -12.58 -1.57 46.27
CA ASP A 679 -11.74 -2.59 46.90
C ASP A 679 -11.08 -3.48 45.84
N ALA A 680 -11.80 -3.80 44.77
CA ALA A 680 -11.28 -4.57 43.66
C ALA A 680 -10.30 -3.77 42.79
N TYR A 681 -10.60 -2.49 42.52
CA TYR A 681 -9.68 -1.61 41.79
C TYR A 681 -8.33 -1.51 42.49
N ASN A 682 -8.32 -1.26 43.80
CA ASN A 682 -7.10 -1.12 44.58
C ASN A 682 -6.25 -2.41 44.62
N GLN A 683 -6.90 -3.57 44.72
CA GLN A 683 -6.21 -4.86 44.84
C GLN A 683 -5.80 -5.46 43.49
N MET A 684 -6.65 -5.33 42.46
CA MET A 684 -6.38 -5.93 41.15
C MET A 684 -5.44 -5.09 40.30
N SER A 685 -5.52 -3.75 40.39
CA SER A 685 -4.62 -2.86 39.65
C SER A 685 -3.18 -2.88 40.17
N ALA A 686 -2.96 -3.41 41.37
CA ALA A 686 -1.63 -3.60 41.95
C ALA A 686 -0.94 -4.90 41.50
N LEU A 687 -1.67 -5.83 40.85
CA LEU A 687 -1.13 -7.10 40.39
C LEU A 687 -0.33 -6.94 39.10
N SER A 688 0.76 -7.70 39.00
CA SER A 688 1.48 -7.89 37.74
C SER A 688 0.71 -8.80 36.76
N GLU A 689 1.09 -8.80 35.48
CA GLU A 689 0.43 -9.64 34.46
C GLU A 689 0.49 -11.14 34.80
N ASP A 690 1.60 -11.61 35.35
CA ASP A 690 1.76 -13.02 35.75
C ASP A 690 0.90 -13.37 36.97
N GLU A 691 0.73 -12.43 37.91
CA GLU A 691 -0.16 -12.58 39.05
C GLU A 691 -1.64 -12.56 38.67
N LEU A 692 -2.02 -11.80 37.62
CA LEU A 692 -3.36 -11.79 37.06
C LEU A 692 -3.70 -13.11 36.35
N ARG A 693 -2.71 -13.79 35.75
CA ARG A 693 -2.89 -15.15 35.18
C ARG A 693 -3.08 -16.22 36.26
N GLY A 694 -2.63 -15.95 37.49
CA GLY A 694 -2.80 -16.83 38.64
C GLY A 694 -4.23 -16.91 39.18
N SER A 695 -4.46 -17.87 40.09
CA SER A 695 -5.75 -18.01 40.77
C SER A 695 -5.94 -16.92 41.83
N ILE A 696 -7.04 -16.18 41.74
CA ILE A 696 -7.44 -15.16 42.71
C ILE A 696 -8.44 -15.77 43.68
N ARG A 697 -8.20 -15.63 44.98
CA ARG A 697 -9.14 -16.07 46.02
C ARG A 697 -9.85 -14.88 46.63
N VAL A 698 -11.18 -14.94 46.75
CA VAL A 698 -11.96 -13.82 47.28
C VAL A 698 -12.54 -14.18 48.65
N THR A 699 -12.49 -13.23 49.58
CA THR A 699 -13.17 -13.31 50.88
C THR A 699 -14.00 -12.06 51.07
N PHE A 700 -15.32 -12.23 51.20
CA PHE A 700 -16.24 -11.14 51.52
C PHE A 700 -16.15 -10.76 52.99
N VAL A 701 -16.21 -9.46 53.26
CA VAL A 701 -16.12 -8.88 54.60
C VAL A 701 -17.34 -7.98 54.80
N ASN A 702 -18.01 -8.13 55.95
CA ASN A 702 -19.13 -7.28 56.31
C ASN A 702 -18.68 -5.89 56.81
N GLU A 703 -19.63 -4.98 57.09
CA GLU A 703 -19.35 -3.62 57.59
C GLU A 703 -18.52 -3.59 58.88
N LEU A 704 -18.57 -4.66 59.69
CA LEU A 704 -17.83 -4.80 60.95
C LEU A 704 -16.43 -5.42 60.76
N GLY A 705 -15.98 -5.67 59.53
CA GLY A 705 -14.66 -6.21 59.24
C GLY A 705 -14.53 -7.73 59.43
N VAL A 706 -15.65 -8.43 59.66
CA VAL A 706 -15.68 -9.88 59.91
C VAL A 706 -15.78 -10.62 58.58
N GLU A 707 -14.93 -11.64 58.39
CA GLU A 707 -14.95 -12.50 57.21
C GLU A 707 -16.24 -13.34 57.19
N GLU A 708 -16.95 -13.31 56.07
CA GLU A 708 -18.10 -14.17 55.84
C GLU A 708 -17.66 -15.64 55.67
N ALA A 709 -18.45 -16.58 56.20
CA ALA A 709 -18.13 -17.99 56.13
C ALA A 709 -18.27 -18.51 54.69
N GLY A 710 -17.15 -18.92 54.06
CA GLY A 710 -17.16 -19.51 52.73
C GLY A 710 -15.80 -20.10 52.34
N ILE A 711 -15.80 -21.29 51.75
CA ILE A 711 -14.60 -21.91 51.18
C ILE A 711 -14.59 -21.63 49.69
N ASP A 712 -13.55 -20.93 49.22
CA ASP A 712 -13.42 -20.58 47.81
C ASP A 712 -12.94 -21.79 46.97
N GLY A 713 -13.91 -22.56 46.48
CA GLY A 713 -13.73 -23.58 45.45
C GLY A 713 -14.00 -23.06 44.02
N GLY A 714 -13.90 -21.74 43.78
CA GLY A 714 -14.22 -21.07 42.50
C GLY A 714 -15.60 -20.41 42.47
N GLY A 715 -16.47 -20.80 43.39
CA GLY A 715 -17.82 -20.26 43.53
C GLY A 715 -17.91 -18.82 44.01
N ILE A 716 -17.13 -18.49 45.04
CA ILE A 716 -17.08 -17.14 45.63
C ILE A 716 -16.45 -16.16 44.65
N PHE A 717 -15.40 -16.61 43.93
CA PHE A 717 -14.81 -15.83 42.85
C PHE A 717 -15.81 -15.54 41.73
N LYS A 718 -16.63 -16.52 41.31
CA LYS A 718 -17.66 -16.31 40.27
C LYS A 718 -18.73 -15.30 40.71
N ASP A 719 -19.20 -15.39 41.96
CA ASP A 719 -20.15 -14.44 42.55
C ASP A 719 -19.55 -13.02 42.65
N PHE A 720 -18.28 -12.92 43.05
CA PHE A 720 -17.53 -11.67 43.01
C PHE A 720 -17.47 -11.08 41.60
N MET A 721 -17.10 -11.89 40.60
CA MET A 721 -17.00 -11.46 39.20
C MET A 721 -18.35 -10.98 38.63
N GLU A 722 -19.46 -11.64 38.97
CA GLU A 722 -20.80 -11.20 38.56
C GLU A 722 -21.18 -9.86 39.21
N LYS A 723 -20.99 -9.72 40.51
CA LYS A 723 -21.34 -8.49 41.25
C LYS A 723 -20.50 -7.30 40.82
N ILE A 724 -19.19 -7.50 40.68
CA ILE A 724 -18.30 -6.42 40.26
C ILE A 724 -18.58 -6.00 38.84
N THR A 725 -18.79 -6.93 37.90
CA THR A 725 -19.12 -6.53 36.52
C THR A 725 -20.45 -5.78 36.44
N ARG A 726 -21.46 -6.18 37.23
CA ARG A 726 -22.70 -5.40 37.32
C ARG A 726 -22.48 -3.98 37.84
N ALA A 727 -21.70 -3.82 38.92
CA ALA A 727 -21.42 -2.50 39.50
C ALA A 727 -20.51 -1.63 38.61
N ALA A 728 -19.53 -2.24 37.94
CA ALA A 728 -18.49 -1.55 37.21
C ALA A 728 -18.94 -1.02 35.84
N PHE A 729 -19.92 -1.69 35.23
CA PHE A 729 -20.51 -1.32 33.93
C PHE A 729 -21.87 -0.62 34.07
N ASP A 730 -22.27 -0.24 35.28
CA ASP A 730 -23.47 0.56 35.53
C ASP A 730 -23.30 1.97 34.94
N VAL A 731 -24.29 2.41 34.15
CA VAL A 731 -24.35 3.75 33.55
C VAL A 731 -24.35 4.84 34.63
N GLN A 732 -24.91 4.55 35.82
CA GLN A 732 -24.95 5.50 36.94
C GLN A 732 -23.56 5.85 37.47
N TYR A 733 -22.58 4.95 37.32
CA TYR A 733 -21.20 5.25 37.70
C TYR A 733 -20.54 6.23 36.74
N GLY A 734 -21.08 6.44 35.54
CA GLY A 734 -20.65 7.49 34.60
C GLY A 734 -19.44 7.15 33.73
N LEU A 735 -18.91 5.92 33.81
CA LEU A 735 -17.87 5.44 32.89
C LEU A 735 -18.44 4.97 31.55
N PHE A 736 -19.62 4.37 31.53
CA PHE A 736 -20.30 3.92 30.31
C PHE A 736 -21.59 4.70 30.05
N LYS A 737 -22.01 4.71 28.79
CA LYS A 737 -23.32 5.17 28.32
C LYS A 737 -24.00 4.06 27.53
N GLU A 738 -25.31 4.14 27.43
CA GLU A 738 -26.12 3.24 26.62
C GLU A 738 -26.60 3.91 25.33
N THR A 739 -26.70 3.13 24.26
CA THR A 739 -27.38 3.51 23.02
C THR A 739 -28.90 3.39 23.17
N SER A 740 -29.66 3.72 22.12
CA SER A 740 -31.12 3.50 22.10
C SER A 740 -31.53 2.05 22.31
N ASP A 741 -30.63 1.11 22.00
CA ASP A 741 -30.85 -0.34 22.10
C ASP A 741 -30.29 -0.92 23.42
N HIS A 742 -29.97 -0.07 24.41
CA HIS A 742 -29.38 -0.45 25.69
C HIS A 742 -28.00 -1.13 25.58
N MET A 743 -27.25 -0.83 24.51
CA MET A 743 -25.89 -1.34 24.32
C MET A 743 -24.86 -0.36 24.90
N LEU A 744 -23.91 -0.88 25.68
CA LEU A 744 -22.93 -0.10 26.42
C LEU A 744 -21.72 0.31 25.56
N PHE A 745 -21.27 1.55 25.73
CA PHE A 745 -20.04 2.08 25.16
C PHE A 745 -19.37 3.09 26.11
N PRO A 746 -18.06 3.33 25.98
CA PRO A 746 -17.35 4.29 26.84
C PRO A 746 -17.95 5.68 26.75
N ASN A 747 -18.22 6.29 27.90
CA ASN A 747 -18.73 7.65 27.96
C ASN A 747 -17.65 8.66 27.50
N PRO A 748 -17.88 9.43 26.43
CA PRO A 748 -16.93 10.46 25.99
C PRO A 748 -16.66 11.51 27.07
N GLY A 749 -17.68 11.87 27.85
CA GLY A 749 -17.61 12.81 28.97
C GLY A 749 -17.15 12.21 30.30
N SER A 750 -16.61 10.99 30.33
CA SER A 750 -16.18 10.31 31.58
C SER A 750 -15.15 11.11 32.39
N GLY A 751 -14.26 11.86 31.72
CA GLY A 751 -13.27 12.72 32.38
C GLY A 751 -13.86 13.94 33.10
N MET A 752 -15.12 14.31 32.82
CA MET A 752 -15.84 15.37 33.55
C MET A 752 -16.37 14.89 34.90
N ILE A 753 -16.52 13.57 35.07
CA ILE A 753 -17.08 12.94 36.28
C ILE A 753 -15.95 12.42 37.17
N HIS A 754 -14.96 11.74 36.57
CA HIS A 754 -13.87 11.10 37.30
C HIS A 754 -12.51 11.58 36.77
N GLU A 755 -11.68 12.14 37.65
CA GLU A 755 -10.30 12.53 37.29
C GLU A 755 -9.45 11.34 36.83
N GLN A 756 -9.66 10.16 37.44
CA GLN A 756 -8.92 8.92 37.14
C GLN A 756 -9.65 7.97 36.18
N HIS A 757 -10.56 8.50 35.33
CA HIS A 757 -11.40 7.67 34.45
C HIS A 757 -10.58 6.73 33.55
N LEU A 758 -9.41 7.16 33.06
CA LEU A 758 -8.56 6.34 32.19
C LEU A 758 -7.98 5.11 32.92
N GLN A 759 -7.58 5.25 34.19
CA GLN A 759 -7.10 4.13 35.00
C GLN A 759 -8.24 3.15 35.29
N PHE A 760 -9.47 3.66 35.53
CA PHE A 760 -10.64 2.81 35.64
C PHE A 760 -10.90 2.03 34.35
N PHE A 761 -10.82 2.64 33.16
CA PHE A 761 -10.97 1.89 31.90
C PHE A 761 -9.92 0.80 31.75
N HIS A 762 -8.65 1.07 32.12
CA HIS A 762 -7.62 0.04 32.14
C HIS A 762 -8.01 -1.14 33.05
N PHE A 763 -8.38 -0.85 34.29
CA PHE A 763 -8.86 -1.87 35.24
C PHE A 763 -10.05 -2.67 34.71
N LEU A 764 -11.05 -2.01 34.10
CA LEU A 764 -12.23 -2.66 33.52
C LEU A 764 -11.87 -3.59 32.36
N GLY A 765 -10.88 -3.19 31.55
CA GLY A 765 -10.30 -4.03 30.52
C GLY A 765 -9.68 -5.29 31.10
N SER A 766 -8.85 -5.14 32.14
CA SER A 766 -8.24 -6.27 32.87
C SER A 766 -9.29 -7.16 33.54
N LEU A 767 -10.37 -6.58 34.06
CA LEU A 767 -11.48 -7.30 34.70
C LEU A 767 -12.22 -8.18 33.69
N LEU A 768 -12.58 -7.61 32.53
CA LEU A 768 -13.23 -8.35 31.45
C LEU A 768 -12.32 -9.46 30.93
N ALA A 769 -11.04 -9.14 30.72
CA ALA A 769 -10.06 -10.12 30.27
C ALA A 769 -9.85 -11.24 31.30
N LYS A 770 -9.91 -10.95 32.61
CA LYS A 770 -9.86 -11.96 33.67
C LYS A 770 -11.10 -12.86 33.65
N ALA A 771 -12.30 -12.31 33.44
CA ALA A 771 -13.52 -13.09 33.28
C ALA A 771 -13.41 -14.09 32.11
N MET A 772 -13.02 -13.59 30.94
CA MET A 772 -12.78 -14.41 29.75
C MET A 772 -11.65 -15.43 29.96
N PHE A 773 -10.55 -14.99 30.60
CA PHE A 773 -9.40 -15.84 30.86
C PHE A 773 -9.74 -17.00 31.78
N GLU A 774 -10.70 -16.85 32.71
CA GLU A 774 -11.21 -17.91 33.61
C GLU A 774 -12.37 -18.72 33.01
N GLY A 775 -12.94 -18.28 31.87
CA GLY A 775 -14.08 -18.92 31.23
C GLY A 775 -15.42 -18.59 31.90
N ILE A 776 -15.49 -17.43 32.57
CA ILE A 776 -16.69 -16.91 33.21
C ILE A 776 -17.41 -16.00 32.22
N LEU A 777 -18.66 -16.33 31.90
CA LEU A 777 -19.53 -15.51 31.05
C LEU A 777 -20.08 -14.32 31.85
N VAL A 778 -20.06 -13.14 31.26
CA VAL A 778 -20.52 -11.89 31.87
C VAL A 778 -21.61 -11.24 31.03
N ASP A 779 -22.74 -10.90 31.65
CA ASP A 779 -23.92 -10.37 30.95
C ASP A 779 -23.79 -8.86 30.72
N ILE A 780 -22.85 -8.48 29.84
CA ILE A 780 -22.55 -7.08 29.50
C ILE A 780 -22.83 -6.87 28.00
N PRO A 781 -23.87 -6.11 27.63
CA PRO A 781 -24.22 -5.89 26.23
C PRO A 781 -23.37 -4.75 25.63
N PHE A 782 -22.21 -5.03 25.03
CA PHE A 782 -21.38 -3.99 24.41
C PHE A 782 -21.86 -3.62 23.01
N ALA A 783 -21.83 -2.32 22.69
CA ALA A 783 -22.12 -1.86 21.34
C ALA A 783 -21.08 -2.39 20.33
N THR A 784 -21.53 -2.75 19.13
CA THR A 784 -20.67 -3.39 18.11
C THR A 784 -19.51 -2.51 17.67
N PHE A 785 -19.74 -1.20 17.52
CA PHE A 785 -18.69 -0.24 17.20
C PHE A 785 -17.64 -0.10 18.32
N PHE A 786 -17.97 -0.43 19.57
CA PHE A 786 -17.00 -0.46 20.66
C PHE A 786 -16.20 -1.78 20.64
N LEU A 787 -16.86 -2.92 20.39
CA LEU A 787 -16.18 -4.21 20.26
C LEU A 787 -15.16 -4.22 19.12
N SER A 788 -15.40 -3.49 18.03
CA SER A 788 -14.43 -3.32 16.95
C SER A 788 -13.12 -2.65 17.43
N LYS A 789 -13.16 -1.85 18.51
CA LYS A 789 -11.96 -1.27 19.14
C LYS A 789 -11.09 -2.30 19.81
N LEU A 790 -11.69 -3.37 20.35
CA LEU A 790 -10.92 -4.49 20.91
C LEU A 790 -10.08 -5.21 19.84
N LYS A 791 -10.58 -5.21 18.61
CA LYS A 791 -9.90 -5.71 17.41
C LYS A 791 -8.96 -4.70 16.76
N GLN A 792 -8.85 -3.48 17.31
CA GLN A 792 -8.14 -2.36 16.67
C GLN A 792 -8.63 -2.04 15.25
N LYS A 793 -9.93 -2.26 14.99
CA LYS A 793 -10.59 -1.97 13.71
C LYS A 793 -11.18 -0.56 13.73
N TYR A 794 -11.08 0.12 12.58
CA TYR A 794 -11.73 1.42 12.37
C TYR A 794 -13.20 1.23 12.01
N ASN A 795 -14.05 2.08 12.59
CA ASN A 795 -15.46 2.15 12.25
C ASN A 795 -15.69 3.23 11.19
N TYR A 796 -16.65 2.99 10.31
CA TYR A 796 -17.02 3.88 9.20
C TYR A 796 -18.47 4.33 9.31
N LEU A 797 -18.95 5.08 8.31
CA LEU A 797 -20.32 5.61 8.25
C LEU A 797 -21.38 4.53 8.50
N ASN A 798 -21.18 3.32 7.97
CA ASN A 798 -22.15 2.23 8.11
C ASN A 798 -22.23 1.68 9.53
N ASP A 799 -21.24 1.92 10.40
CA ASP A 799 -21.29 1.56 11.82
C ASP A 799 -22.05 2.59 12.66
N LEU A 800 -22.25 3.80 12.14
CA LEU A 800 -22.91 4.89 12.86
C LEU A 800 -24.33 4.56 13.37
N PRO A 801 -25.18 3.80 12.65
CA PRO A 801 -26.48 3.38 13.17
C PRO A 801 -26.40 2.62 14.50
N SER A 802 -25.30 1.93 14.79
CA SER A 802 -25.12 1.22 16.07
C SER A 802 -24.85 2.14 17.26
N LEU A 803 -24.50 3.41 16.99
CA LEU A 803 -24.32 4.47 17.99
C LEU A 803 -25.51 5.44 17.99
N ASP A 804 -25.82 6.00 16.81
CA ASP A 804 -26.82 7.05 16.61
C ASP A 804 -27.52 6.88 15.24
N PRO A 805 -28.65 6.16 15.19
CA PRO A 805 -29.45 5.98 13.98
C PRO A 805 -29.97 7.30 13.38
N GLU A 806 -30.24 8.30 14.21
CA GLU A 806 -30.80 9.57 13.77
C GLU A 806 -29.76 10.43 13.06
N LEU A 807 -28.55 10.51 13.61
CA LEU A 807 -27.42 11.17 12.97
C LEU A 807 -27.07 10.50 11.63
N TYR A 808 -27.08 9.16 11.57
CA TYR A 808 -26.89 8.45 10.31
C TYR A 808 -27.91 8.88 9.26
N ARG A 809 -29.20 8.92 9.61
CA ARG A 809 -30.27 9.36 8.70
C ARG A 809 -30.02 10.78 8.18
N HIS A 810 -29.57 11.69 9.03
CA HIS A 810 -29.24 13.08 8.64
C HIS A 810 -28.04 13.15 7.70
N LEU A 811 -26.97 12.38 7.93
CA LEU A 811 -25.80 12.35 7.05
C LEU A 811 -26.13 11.72 5.68
N ILE A 812 -26.94 10.66 5.65
CA ILE A 812 -27.42 10.06 4.39
C ILE A 812 -28.33 11.03 3.63
N PHE A 813 -29.14 11.81 4.33
CA PHE A 813 -29.92 12.88 3.70
C PHE A 813 -29.00 13.92 3.02
N LEU A 814 -27.91 14.35 3.68
CA LEU A 814 -26.92 15.26 3.08
C LEU A 814 -26.26 14.66 1.83
N LYS A 815 -25.90 13.37 1.87
CA LYS A 815 -25.32 12.64 0.72
C LYS A 815 -26.23 12.67 -0.51
N ARG A 816 -27.56 12.66 -0.30
CA ARG A 816 -28.57 12.56 -1.37
C ARG A 816 -29.23 13.88 -1.72
N TYR A 817 -28.83 14.96 -1.05
CA TYR A 817 -29.42 16.27 -1.25
C TYR A 817 -29.13 16.76 -2.68
N LYS A 818 -30.19 17.03 -3.44
CA LYS A 818 -30.10 17.47 -4.85
C LYS A 818 -29.91 18.99 -5.02
N GLY A 819 -30.08 19.76 -3.94
CA GLY A 819 -29.91 21.22 -3.96
C GLY A 819 -28.44 21.65 -3.76
N ASN A 820 -28.23 22.95 -3.50
CA ASN A 820 -26.91 23.46 -3.14
C ASN A 820 -26.68 23.33 -1.63
N ILE A 821 -25.80 22.42 -1.21
CA ILE A 821 -25.51 22.17 0.22
C ILE A 821 -24.94 23.42 0.91
N SER A 822 -24.32 24.32 0.16
CA SER A 822 -23.75 25.57 0.68
C SER A 822 -24.80 26.49 1.32
N GLU A 823 -26.09 26.31 1.00
CA GLU A 823 -27.22 27.06 1.57
C GLU A 823 -27.62 26.58 2.97
N LEU A 824 -27.17 25.37 3.38
CA LEU A 824 -27.44 24.81 4.70
C LEU A 824 -26.54 25.39 5.79
N GLU A 825 -25.59 26.28 5.44
CA GLU A 825 -24.65 26.96 6.33
C GLU A 825 -23.90 26.01 7.29
N LEU A 826 -23.56 24.82 6.79
CA LEU A 826 -22.74 23.84 7.50
C LEU A 826 -21.26 24.18 7.34
N TYR A 827 -20.49 24.00 8.42
CA TYR A 827 -19.04 24.16 8.48
C TYR A 827 -18.39 22.89 8.99
N PHE A 828 -17.07 22.73 8.86
CA PHE A 828 -16.33 21.56 9.34
C PHE A 828 -16.10 21.60 10.87
N VAL A 829 -17.19 21.75 11.61
CA VAL A 829 -17.25 21.87 13.08
C VAL A 829 -18.30 20.90 13.61
N ILE A 830 -18.03 20.29 14.75
CA ILE A 830 -18.98 19.44 15.47
C ILE A 830 -19.27 20.01 16.85
N LEU A 831 -20.54 19.95 17.25
CA LEU A 831 -21.00 20.35 18.58
C LEU A 831 -21.09 19.13 19.48
N ASN A 832 -20.39 19.17 20.62
CA ASN A 832 -20.49 18.19 21.67
C ASN A 832 -21.30 18.79 22.82
N ASN A 833 -22.27 18.04 23.34
CA ASN A 833 -23.10 18.45 24.46
C ASN A 833 -23.02 17.39 25.54
N GLU A 834 -22.01 17.50 26.41
CA GLU A 834 -21.71 16.54 27.46
C GLU A 834 -22.10 17.19 28.80
N TYR A 835 -23.04 16.58 29.53
CA TYR A 835 -23.51 17.08 30.84
C TYR A 835 -23.95 18.55 30.88
N GLY A 836 -24.43 19.09 29.75
CA GLY A 836 -24.88 20.48 29.61
C GLY A 836 -23.78 21.46 29.21
N GLU A 837 -22.52 21.03 29.13
CA GLU A 837 -21.43 21.80 28.56
C GLU A 837 -21.42 21.64 27.04
N ARG A 838 -21.51 22.77 26.32
CA ARG A 838 -21.44 22.80 24.86
C ARG A 838 -20.04 23.19 24.42
N THR A 839 -19.33 22.24 23.80
CA THR A 839 -18.02 22.49 23.20
C THR A 839 -18.10 22.39 21.69
N GLU A 840 -17.41 23.31 20.99
CA GLU A 840 -17.30 23.30 19.53
C GLU A 840 -15.89 22.84 19.14
N GLU A 841 -15.82 21.78 18.34
CA GLU A 841 -14.56 21.20 17.89
C GLU A 841 -14.44 21.25 16.37
N GLU A 842 -13.27 21.67 15.87
CA GLU A 842 -12.97 21.66 14.45
C GLU A 842 -12.61 20.23 13.98
N LEU A 843 -13.27 19.77 12.91
CA LEU A 843 -13.01 18.46 12.31
C LEU A 843 -11.70 18.43 11.51
N LEU A 844 -11.25 19.61 11.05
CA LEU A 844 -10.00 19.82 10.33
C LEU A 844 -9.46 21.22 10.62
N PRO A 845 -8.14 21.47 10.49
CA PRO A 845 -7.55 22.77 10.78
C PRO A 845 -8.15 23.89 9.93
N GLY A 846 -8.72 24.93 10.56
CA GLY A 846 -9.43 26.01 9.86
C GLY A 846 -10.85 25.62 9.43
N GLY A 847 -11.41 24.56 10.01
CA GLY A 847 -12.73 24.03 9.67
C GLY A 847 -13.88 24.99 9.97
N LYS A 848 -13.70 25.92 10.92
CA LYS A 848 -14.67 26.99 11.23
C LYS A 848 -14.93 27.94 10.07
N ASP A 849 -13.93 28.19 9.24
CA ASP A 849 -14.02 29.11 8.10
C ASP A 849 -14.38 28.37 6.79
N MET A 850 -14.36 27.03 6.80
CA MET A 850 -14.61 26.20 5.63
C MET A 850 -16.08 25.76 5.56
N ARG A 851 -16.79 26.24 4.54
CA ARG A 851 -18.18 25.82 4.26
C ARG A 851 -18.25 24.43 3.62
N VAL A 852 -19.29 23.70 3.97
CA VAL A 852 -19.64 22.44 3.31
C VAL A 852 -20.37 22.74 2.00
N THR A 853 -19.88 22.17 0.91
CA THR A 853 -20.35 22.32 -0.47
C THR A 853 -20.61 20.93 -1.08
N ASN A 854 -21.22 20.90 -2.26
CA ASN A 854 -21.46 19.63 -2.99
C ASN A 854 -20.17 18.86 -3.32
N GLU A 855 -19.03 19.54 -3.39
CA GLU A 855 -17.74 18.92 -3.71
C GLU A 855 -17.07 18.28 -2.48
N ASN A 856 -17.32 18.81 -1.27
CA ASN A 856 -16.66 18.38 -0.04
C ASN A 856 -17.60 17.71 0.99
N VAL A 857 -18.91 17.59 0.69
CA VAL A 857 -19.91 16.97 1.59
C VAL A 857 -19.53 15.54 2.00
N ILE A 858 -18.98 14.75 1.08
CA ILE A 858 -18.58 13.37 1.38
C ILE A 858 -17.47 13.36 2.43
N THR A 859 -16.49 14.26 2.31
CA THR A 859 -15.43 14.44 3.31
C THR A 859 -16.00 14.87 4.65
N PHE A 860 -16.96 15.80 4.67
CA PHE A 860 -17.64 16.22 5.90
C PHE A 860 -18.33 15.05 6.60
N ILE A 861 -19.11 14.24 5.86
CA ILE A 861 -19.80 13.06 6.39
C ILE A 861 -18.81 12.07 7.02
N HIS A 862 -17.70 11.77 6.32
CA HIS A 862 -16.67 10.86 6.84
C HIS A 862 -16.01 11.40 8.10
N LEU A 863 -15.70 12.69 8.16
CA LEU A 863 -15.07 13.30 9.34
C LEU A 863 -16.00 13.30 10.56
N VAL A 864 -17.29 13.61 10.37
CA VAL A 864 -18.29 13.53 11.45
C VAL A 864 -18.44 12.10 11.96
N SER A 865 -18.57 11.12 11.06
CA SER A 865 -18.66 9.71 11.47
C SER A 865 -17.41 9.22 12.18
N ASN A 866 -16.23 9.58 11.67
CA ASN A 866 -14.95 9.23 12.28
C ASN A 866 -14.79 9.86 13.67
N HIS A 867 -15.20 11.12 13.84
CA HIS A 867 -15.15 11.80 15.13
C HIS A 867 -16.01 11.07 16.17
N ARG A 868 -17.28 10.79 15.84
CA ARG A 868 -18.23 10.11 16.74
C ARG A 868 -17.86 8.65 17.05
N LEU A 869 -17.40 7.89 16.07
CA LEU A 869 -17.17 6.45 16.28
C LEU A 869 -15.74 6.10 16.72
N ASN A 870 -14.77 6.96 16.43
CA ASN A 870 -13.35 6.66 16.64
C ASN A 870 -12.66 7.68 17.54
N PHE A 871 -12.82 8.98 17.31
CA PHE A 871 -12.04 10.01 18.00
C PHE A 871 -12.51 10.25 19.45
N GLN A 872 -13.81 10.48 19.67
CA GLN A 872 -14.33 10.92 20.96
C GLN A 872 -14.13 9.90 22.11
N ILE A 873 -14.08 8.60 21.79
CA ILE A 873 -13.86 7.51 22.75
C ILE A 873 -12.43 6.93 22.70
N ARG A 874 -11.51 7.55 21.95
CA ARG A 874 -10.21 6.95 21.61
C ARG A 874 -9.37 6.66 22.85
N GLN A 875 -9.30 7.62 23.78
CA GLN A 875 -8.46 7.49 24.97
C GLN A 875 -8.99 6.41 25.92
N GLN A 876 -10.30 6.42 26.18
CA GLN A 876 -11.01 5.44 27.01
C GLN A 876 -10.87 4.03 26.42
N SER A 877 -11.16 3.88 25.12
CA SER A 877 -11.07 2.60 24.42
C SER A 877 -9.63 2.07 24.38
N SER A 878 -8.63 2.95 24.21
CA SER A 878 -7.23 2.55 24.23
C SER A 878 -6.77 2.06 25.60
N HIS A 879 -7.23 2.67 26.69
CA HIS A 879 -6.88 2.21 28.05
C HIS A 879 -7.58 0.90 28.38
N PHE A 880 -8.87 0.79 28.03
CA PHE A 880 -9.60 -0.47 28.14
C PHE A 880 -8.92 -1.61 27.37
N LEU A 881 -8.49 -1.35 26.13
CA LEU A 881 -7.78 -2.32 25.33
C LEU A 881 -6.45 -2.75 25.95
N ARG A 882 -5.68 -1.80 26.50
CA ARG A 882 -4.40 -2.10 27.17
C ARG A 882 -4.60 -3.07 28.34
N GLY A 883 -5.57 -2.79 29.21
CA GLY A 883 -5.89 -3.70 30.31
C GLY A 883 -6.38 -5.06 29.83
N PHE A 884 -7.20 -5.06 28.77
CA PHE A 884 -7.72 -6.29 28.19
C PHE A 884 -6.61 -7.20 27.62
N GLN A 885 -5.62 -6.59 26.94
CA GLN A 885 -4.51 -7.29 26.28
C GLN A 885 -3.47 -7.89 27.25
N GLN A 886 -3.53 -7.57 28.55
CA GLN A 886 -2.64 -8.17 29.56
C GLN A 886 -2.83 -9.70 29.67
N LEU A 887 -4.08 -10.16 29.53
CA LEU A 887 -4.43 -11.58 29.66
C LEU A 887 -4.84 -12.22 28.34
N ILE A 888 -5.46 -11.45 27.45
CA ILE A 888 -5.99 -11.97 26.19
C ILE A 888 -5.22 -11.33 25.01
N PRO A 889 -4.30 -12.07 24.36
CA PRO A 889 -3.57 -11.60 23.19
C PRO A 889 -4.50 -11.17 22.05
N LYS A 890 -4.09 -10.15 21.29
CA LYS A 890 -4.82 -9.65 20.13
C LYS A 890 -5.15 -10.77 19.13
N ASP A 891 -4.17 -11.61 18.83
CA ASP A 891 -4.27 -12.72 17.87
C ASP A 891 -5.43 -13.68 18.20
N TRP A 892 -5.77 -13.83 19.47
CA TRP A 892 -6.87 -14.70 19.90
C TRP A 892 -8.23 -14.06 19.63
N ILE A 893 -8.33 -12.74 19.72
CA ILE A 893 -9.55 -11.99 19.44
C ILE A 893 -9.76 -11.77 17.95
N ASP A 894 -8.70 -11.60 17.18
CA ASP A 894 -8.78 -11.41 15.72
C ASP A 894 -9.43 -12.60 15.00
N MET A 895 -9.48 -13.78 15.66
CA MET A 895 -10.24 -14.94 15.22
C MET A 895 -11.74 -14.67 15.08
N PHE A 896 -12.32 -13.73 15.83
CA PHE A 896 -13.77 -13.54 15.97
C PHE A 896 -14.23 -12.19 15.43
N ASN A 897 -15.39 -12.13 14.77
CA ASN A 897 -16.03 -10.84 14.45
C ASN A 897 -16.66 -10.18 15.69
N GLU A 898 -17.16 -8.95 15.57
CA GLU A 898 -17.68 -8.17 16.71
C GLU A 898 -18.89 -8.85 17.37
N HIS A 899 -19.79 -9.43 16.58
CA HIS A 899 -20.95 -10.16 17.11
C HIS A 899 -20.55 -11.48 17.80
N GLU A 900 -19.61 -12.21 17.20
CA GLU A 900 -19.04 -13.43 17.78
C GLU A 900 -18.27 -13.14 19.07
N LEU A 901 -17.59 -11.99 19.16
CA LEU A 901 -16.92 -11.54 20.38
C LEU A 901 -17.93 -11.22 21.49
N GLN A 902 -19.06 -10.58 21.16
CA GLN A 902 -20.15 -10.38 22.12
C GLN A 902 -20.70 -11.71 22.64
N VAL A 903 -20.85 -12.70 21.76
CA VAL A 903 -21.25 -14.05 22.13
C VAL A 903 -20.18 -14.70 23.01
N LEU A 904 -18.89 -14.53 22.71
CA LEU A 904 -17.79 -15.07 23.51
C LEU A 904 -17.77 -14.49 24.94
N ILE A 905 -18.10 -13.21 25.09
CA ILE A 905 -18.14 -12.51 26.38
C ILE A 905 -19.36 -12.92 27.20
N SER A 906 -20.54 -12.92 26.59
CA SER A 906 -21.81 -13.04 27.33
C SER A 906 -22.52 -14.38 27.21
N GLY A 907 -22.10 -15.26 26.32
CA GLY A 907 -22.79 -16.51 26.00
C GLY A 907 -23.83 -16.36 24.89
N SER A 908 -24.40 -17.49 24.46
CA SER A 908 -25.38 -17.51 23.37
C SER A 908 -26.66 -16.74 23.73
N VAL A 909 -27.17 -15.99 22.75
CA VAL A 909 -28.44 -15.24 22.84
C VAL A 909 -29.63 -16.16 22.56
N ASP A 910 -29.40 -17.33 21.96
CA ASP A 910 -30.43 -18.29 21.58
C ASP A 910 -31.21 -18.80 22.80
N SER A 911 -32.47 -19.20 22.58
CA SER A 911 -33.29 -19.82 23.60
C SER A 911 -32.57 -21.03 24.20
N LEU A 912 -32.66 -21.17 25.53
CA LEU A 912 -32.10 -22.30 26.26
C LEU A 912 -32.56 -23.63 25.64
N ASP A 913 -31.63 -24.40 25.08
CA ASP A 913 -31.93 -25.75 24.58
C ASP A 913 -32.14 -26.69 25.77
N ILE A 914 -33.41 -26.85 26.14
CA ILE A 914 -33.84 -27.69 27.26
C ILE A 914 -33.49 -29.17 27.01
N ASP A 915 -33.50 -29.61 25.75
CA ASP A 915 -33.20 -31.00 25.41
C ASP A 915 -31.69 -31.27 25.52
N ASP A 916 -30.84 -30.34 25.08
CA ASP A 916 -29.39 -30.41 25.32
C ASP A 916 -29.04 -30.35 26.82
N LEU A 917 -29.67 -29.44 27.58
CA LEU A 917 -29.48 -29.36 29.03
C LEU A 917 -29.88 -30.69 29.70
N ARG A 918 -31.04 -31.27 29.34
CA ARG A 918 -31.52 -32.56 29.87
C ARG A 918 -30.56 -33.70 29.57
N ASN A 919 -30.03 -33.76 28.35
CA ASN A 919 -29.11 -34.81 27.92
C ASN A 919 -27.75 -34.77 28.65
N ASN A 920 -27.36 -33.60 29.16
CA ASN A 920 -26.10 -33.39 29.87
C ASN A 920 -26.30 -33.15 31.39
N THR A 921 -27.46 -33.52 31.95
CA THR A 921 -27.75 -33.38 33.40
C THR A 921 -27.38 -34.65 34.17
N ASN A 922 -26.63 -34.50 35.25
CA ASN A 922 -26.35 -35.56 36.23
C ASN A 922 -27.41 -35.58 37.33
N TYR A 923 -27.78 -36.77 37.80
CA TYR A 923 -28.77 -36.92 38.88
C TYR A 923 -28.13 -37.55 40.12
N ALA A 924 -28.44 -37.01 41.30
CA ALA A 924 -27.88 -37.45 42.58
C ALA A 924 -28.94 -37.52 43.69
N GLY A 925 -28.59 -38.14 44.83
CA GLY A 925 -29.46 -38.18 46.01
C GLY A 925 -30.72 -39.06 45.85
N GLY A 926 -30.74 -39.99 44.90
CA GLY A 926 -31.88 -40.88 44.64
C GLY A 926 -32.79 -40.44 43.50
N TYR A 927 -32.49 -39.32 42.82
CA TYR A 927 -33.06 -39.03 41.51
C TYR A 927 -32.29 -39.72 40.39
N ASN A 928 -33.02 -40.03 39.32
CA ASN A 928 -32.50 -40.55 38.06
C ASN A 928 -33.35 -39.99 36.91
N ALA A 929 -32.91 -40.20 35.66
CA ALA A 929 -33.55 -39.63 34.48
C ALA A 929 -35.03 -40.06 34.26
N GLY A 930 -35.47 -41.17 34.86
CA GLY A 930 -36.84 -41.69 34.75
C GLY A 930 -37.68 -41.52 36.03
N HIS A 931 -37.23 -40.69 36.97
CA HIS A 931 -37.98 -40.42 38.20
C HIS A 931 -39.11 -39.41 37.91
N TYR A 932 -40.33 -39.67 38.39
CA TYR A 932 -41.52 -38.85 38.07
C TYR A 932 -41.33 -37.34 38.35
N VAL A 933 -40.64 -36.96 39.44
CA VAL A 933 -40.31 -35.55 39.76
C VAL A 933 -39.39 -34.91 38.72
N ILE A 934 -38.47 -35.68 38.14
CA ILE A 934 -37.56 -35.20 37.09
C ILE A 934 -38.31 -35.01 35.77
N ASP A 935 -39.23 -35.90 35.41
CA ASP A 935 -40.10 -35.71 34.25
C ASP A 935 -40.99 -34.48 34.42
N MET A 936 -41.63 -34.31 35.59
CA MET A 936 -42.39 -33.10 35.91
C MET A 936 -41.53 -31.84 35.81
N PHE A 937 -40.31 -31.87 36.32
CA PHE A 937 -39.36 -30.76 36.24
C PHE A 937 -39.09 -30.34 34.79
N TRP A 938 -38.76 -31.30 33.91
CA TRP A 938 -38.48 -30.99 32.51
C TRP A 938 -39.70 -30.52 31.74
N GLU A 939 -40.90 -31.03 32.06
CA GLU A 939 -42.14 -30.50 31.51
C GLU A 939 -42.39 -29.05 31.92
N VAL A 940 -42.14 -28.70 33.19
CA VAL A 940 -42.26 -27.31 33.68
C VAL A 940 -41.21 -26.40 33.02
N MET A 941 -39.98 -26.88 32.85
CA MET A 941 -38.94 -26.12 32.14
C MET A 941 -39.30 -25.85 30.67
N LYS A 942 -39.98 -26.78 29.99
CA LYS A 942 -40.48 -26.59 28.62
C LYS A 942 -41.69 -25.65 28.55
N SER A 943 -42.48 -25.51 29.62
CA SER A 943 -43.62 -24.57 29.67
C SER A 943 -43.23 -23.15 30.06
N PHE A 944 -42.02 -22.93 30.57
CA PHE A 944 -41.51 -21.60 30.91
C PHE A 944 -41.31 -20.72 29.67
N SER A 945 -41.56 -19.41 29.82
CA SER A 945 -41.14 -18.40 28.86
C SER A 945 -39.62 -18.34 28.76
N THR A 946 -39.09 -17.79 27.66
CA THR A 946 -37.64 -17.60 27.47
C THR A 946 -37.03 -16.76 28.60
N GLU A 947 -37.75 -15.78 29.14
CA GLU A 947 -37.32 -14.98 30.28
C GLU A 947 -37.20 -15.82 31.57
N ASN A 948 -38.19 -16.69 31.85
CA ASN A 948 -38.16 -17.56 33.03
C ASN A 948 -37.10 -18.66 32.90
N GLN A 949 -36.85 -19.16 31.69
CA GLN A 949 -35.73 -20.07 31.42
C GLN A 949 -34.37 -19.42 31.69
N LYS A 950 -34.18 -18.14 31.32
CA LYS A 950 -32.98 -17.37 31.65
C LYS A 950 -32.84 -17.14 33.16
N LYS A 951 -33.93 -16.81 33.87
CA LYS A 951 -33.95 -16.70 35.33
C LYS A 951 -33.58 -18.01 36.01
N PHE A 952 -34.12 -19.13 35.52
CA PHE A 952 -33.75 -20.46 35.99
C PHE A 952 -32.27 -20.76 35.77
N LEU A 953 -31.75 -20.51 34.56
CA LEU A 953 -30.36 -20.76 34.26
C LEU A 953 -29.44 -19.91 35.15
N LYS A 954 -29.80 -18.64 35.38
CA LYS A 954 -29.13 -17.76 36.32
C LYS A 954 -29.20 -18.32 37.74
N PHE A 955 -30.36 -18.80 38.16
CA PHE A 955 -30.53 -19.39 39.48
C PHE A 955 -29.63 -20.61 39.72
N VAL A 956 -29.43 -21.48 38.73
CA VAL A 956 -28.65 -22.72 38.92
C VAL A 956 -27.19 -22.63 38.51
N THR A 957 -26.83 -21.73 37.60
CA THR A 957 -25.45 -21.57 37.10
C THR A 957 -24.81 -20.24 37.45
N GLY A 958 -25.57 -19.25 37.90
CA GLY A 958 -25.11 -17.85 38.03
C GLY A 958 -25.03 -17.08 36.71
N CYS A 959 -25.42 -17.69 35.58
CA CYS A 959 -25.44 -17.02 34.27
C CYS A 959 -26.82 -17.13 33.61
N SER A 960 -27.31 -16.04 33.04
CA SER A 960 -28.57 -15.99 32.28
C SER A 960 -28.46 -16.67 30.91
N ARG A 961 -27.25 -17.02 30.45
CA ARG A 961 -26.97 -17.58 29.12
C ARG A 961 -26.24 -18.92 29.18
N GLY A 962 -26.54 -19.77 28.20
CA GLY A 962 -25.95 -21.11 28.09
C GLY A 962 -24.49 -21.09 27.63
N PRO A 963 -23.74 -22.17 27.88
CA PRO A 963 -22.38 -22.34 27.38
C PRO A 963 -22.36 -22.42 25.85
N LEU A 964 -21.30 -21.85 25.25
CA LEU A 964 -21.18 -21.62 23.81
C LEU A 964 -21.19 -22.89 22.93
N LEU A 965 -20.69 -24.01 23.47
CA LEU A 965 -20.59 -25.28 22.76
C LEU A 965 -21.66 -26.29 23.21
N GLY A 966 -22.70 -25.82 23.89
CA GLY A 966 -23.73 -26.66 24.52
C GLY A 966 -23.37 -27.13 25.93
N PHE A 967 -24.35 -27.69 26.63
CA PHE A 967 -24.27 -28.02 28.06
C PHE A 967 -23.32 -29.17 28.39
N LYS A 968 -22.88 -29.92 27.38
CA LYS A 968 -21.81 -30.91 27.51
C LYS A 968 -20.50 -30.31 28.04
N TYR A 969 -20.22 -29.05 27.71
CA TYR A 969 -19.00 -28.34 28.10
C TYR A 969 -19.20 -27.44 29.32
N LEU A 970 -20.35 -27.55 30.01
CA LEU A 970 -20.55 -26.87 31.28
C LEU A 970 -19.71 -27.56 32.36
N GLU A 971 -18.79 -26.82 32.97
CA GLU A 971 -17.94 -27.32 34.03
C GLU A 971 -18.15 -26.53 35.33
N PRO A 972 -18.51 -27.19 36.45
CA PRO A 972 -18.91 -28.60 36.56
C PRO A 972 -20.25 -28.91 35.86
N ALA A 973 -20.49 -30.16 35.47
CA ALA A 973 -21.72 -30.55 34.79
C ALA A 973 -22.97 -30.27 35.66
N PHE A 974 -24.06 -29.83 35.02
CA PHE A 974 -25.31 -29.52 35.73
C PHE A 974 -25.82 -30.76 36.47
N CYS A 975 -26.15 -30.61 37.76
CA CYS A 975 -26.59 -31.71 38.59
C CYS A 975 -27.89 -31.40 39.32
N ILE A 976 -28.84 -32.34 39.31
CA ILE A 976 -30.05 -32.28 40.13
C ILE A 976 -29.94 -33.30 41.26
N GLN A 977 -29.93 -32.81 42.50
CA GLN A 977 -29.88 -33.62 43.70
C GLN A 977 -31.20 -33.53 44.46
N ARG A 978 -31.67 -34.67 44.97
CA ARG A 978 -32.82 -34.69 45.90
C ARG A 978 -32.48 -33.97 47.20
N ALA A 979 -33.33 -33.02 47.59
CA ALA A 979 -33.25 -32.41 48.92
C ALA A 979 -33.82 -33.38 49.99
N ALA A 980 -33.00 -33.71 51.00
CA ALA A 980 -33.26 -34.60 52.15
C ALA A 980 -33.32 -36.13 51.88
N GLY A 981 -32.57 -36.89 52.69
CA GLY A 981 -32.41 -38.36 52.59
C GLY A 981 -33.53 -39.21 53.22
N SER A 982 -34.52 -38.60 53.87
CA SER A 982 -35.68 -39.29 54.45
C SER A 982 -36.94 -38.43 54.34
N ALA A 983 -37.98 -38.98 53.74
CA ALA A 983 -39.26 -38.30 53.51
C ALA A 983 -40.01 -38.10 54.84
N SER A 984 -39.84 -36.92 55.44
CA SER A 984 -40.76 -36.38 56.45
C SER A 984 -41.64 -35.30 55.81
N ASN A 985 -42.87 -35.10 56.28
CA ASN A 985 -43.83 -34.16 55.68
C ASN A 985 -43.36 -32.69 55.64
N GLU A 986 -42.33 -32.32 56.40
CA GLU A 986 -41.67 -30.99 56.35
C GLU A 986 -40.74 -30.79 55.14
N SER A 987 -40.42 -31.88 54.41
CA SER A 987 -39.46 -31.84 53.28
C SER A 987 -40.08 -31.37 51.96
N VAL A 988 -41.42 -31.39 51.84
CA VAL A 988 -42.16 -31.09 50.59
C VAL A 988 -42.50 -29.60 50.44
N ASP A 989 -42.55 -28.83 51.53
CA ASP A 989 -42.86 -27.39 51.51
C ASP A 989 -41.65 -26.47 51.28
N ARG A 990 -40.44 -27.03 51.35
CA ARG A 990 -39.18 -26.29 51.14
C ARG A 990 -39.09 -25.79 49.70
N LEU A 991 -38.45 -24.63 49.52
CA LEU A 991 -38.13 -24.12 48.19
C LEU A 991 -36.95 -24.92 47.58
N PRO A 992 -36.88 -25.03 46.25
CA PRO A 992 -35.67 -25.53 45.62
C PRO A 992 -34.52 -24.55 45.91
N THR A 993 -33.34 -25.09 46.18
CA THR A 993 -32.13 -24.30 46.45
C THR A 993 -31.06 -24.65 45.43
N SER A 994 -30.19 -23.70 45.11
CA SER A 994 -29.08 -23.92 44.18
C SER A 994 -27.73 -23.72 44.86
N ALA A 995 -26.71 -24.42 44.35
CA ALA A 995 -25.32 -24.09 44.58
C ALA A 995 -24.69 -23.82 43.21
N THR A 996 -24.73 -22.56 42.78
CA THR A 996 -24.26 -22.08 41.47
C THR A 996 -22.80 -22.46 41.19
N CYS A 997 -21.98 -22.53 42.24
CA CYS A 997 -20.59 -22.98 42.23
C CYS A 997 -20.41 -24.40 41.67
N MET A 998 -21.39 -25.27 41.91
CA MET A 998 -21.37 -26.68 41.49
C MET A 998 -22.38 -26.96 40.38
N ASN A 999 -23.00 -25.92 39.80
CA ASN A 999 -24.15 -26.04 38.90
C ASN A 999 -25.18 -27.05 39.44
N LEU A 1000 -25.48 -26.97 40.74
CA LEU A 1000 -26.26 -27.97 41.47
C LEU A 1000 -27.63 -27.41 41.87
N LEU A 1001 -28.69 -28.09 41.44
CA LEU A 1001 -30.06 -27.84 41.89
C LEU A 1001 -30.47 -28.87 42.94
N LYS A 1002 -30.73 -28.42 44.15
CA LYS A 1002 -31.34 -29.24 45.20
C LYS A 1002 -32.86 -29.14 45.09
N LEU A 1003 -33.47 -30.19 44.53
CA LEU A 1003 -34.89 -30.24 44.22
C LEU A 1003 -35.63 -31.12 45.24
N PRO A 1004 -36.58 -30.57 46.02
CA PRO A 1004 -37.46 -31.36 46.90
C PRO A 1004 -38.34 -32.35 46.12
N PRO A 1005 -38.77 -33.47 46.74
CA PRO A 1005 -39.64 -34.46 46.10
C PRO A 1005 -41.10 -34.00 46.09
N TYR A 1006 -41.42 -33.01 45.25
CA TYR A 1006 -42.78 -32.47 45.11
C TYR A 1006 -43.78 -33.52 44.61
N GLN A 1007 -45.03 -33.40 45.06
CA GLN A 1007 -46.08 -34.38 44.76
C GLN A 1007 -46.88 -34.07 43.50
N SER A 1008 -46.92 -32.80 43.07
CA SER A 1008 -47.63 -32.35 41.87
C SER A 1008 -46.81 -31.38 41.03
N LYS A 1009 -47.14 -31.32 39.74
CA LYS A 1009 -46.53 -30.41 38.76
C LYS A 1009 -46.78 -28.94 39.12
N GLU A 1010 -48.00 -28.59 39.51
CA GLU A 1010 -48.38 -27.22 39.92
C GLU A 1010 -47.59 -26.75 41.14
N GLN A 1011 -47.35 -27.65 42.10
CA GLN A 1011 -46.54 -27.35 43.28
C GLN A 1011 -45.08 -27.08 42.89
N LEU A 1012 -44.51 -27.92 42.02
CA LEU A 1012 -43.14 -27.74 41.51
C LEU A 1012 -43.01 -26.41 40.76
N GLU A 1013 -43.94 -26.12 39.86
CA GLU A 1013 -43.95 -24.89 39.07
C GLU A 1013 -44.03 -23.65 39.95
N THR A 1014 -44.96 -23.60 40.90
CA THR A 1014 -45.14 -22.46 41.81
C THR A 1014 -43.90 -22.23 42.67
N LYS A 1015 -43.34 -23.30 43.26
CA LYS A 1015 -42.17 -23.21 44.15
C LYS A 1015 -40.89 -22.89 43.37
N LEU A 1016 -40.71 -23.44 42.18
CA LEU A 1016 -39.58 -23.14 41.31
C LEU A 1016 -39.65 -21.69 40.79
N MET A 1017 -40.82 -21.24 40.33
CA MET A 1017 -41.04 -19.86 39.90
C MET A 1017 -40.76 -18.85 41.01
N TYR A 1018 -41.19 -19.15 42.23
CA TYR A 1018 -40.90 -18.32 43.40
C TYR A 1018 -39.39 -18.26 43.67
N ALA A 1019 -38.69 -19.40 43.68
CA ALA A 1019 -37.26 -19.46 43.96
C ALA A 1019 -36.40 -18.73 42.91
N ILE A 1020 -36.71 -18.89 41.62
CA ILE A 1020 -35.96 -18.21 40.55
C ILE A 1020 -36.25 -16.69 40.50
N SER A 1021 -37.43 -16.26 40.95
CA SER A 1021 -37.82 -14.84 40.96
C SER A 1021 -37.33 -14.09 42.21
N ALA A 1022 -37.15 -14.80 43.32
CA ALA A 1022 -36.68 -14.23 44.58
C ALA A 1022 -35.14 -14.06 44.65
N GLU A 1023 -34.39 -14.51 43.63
CA GLU A 1023 -32.91 -14.50 43.58
C GLU A 1023 -32.22 -15.00 44.87
N ALA A 1024 -32.87 -15.93 45.59
CA ALA A 1024 -32.41 -16.42 46.88
C ALA A 1024 -31.17 -17.32 46.72
N GLY A 1025 -29.98 -16.72 46.67
CA GLY A 1025 -28.69 -17.40 46.75
C GLY A 1025 -28.19 -17.48 48.19
N PHE A 1026 -27.72 -18.67 48.60
CA PHE A 1026 -27.03 -19.03 49.86
C PHE A 1026 -27.63 -18.63 51.23
N ASP A 1027 -28.39 -17.54 51.37
CA ASP A 1027 -28.75 -16.93 52.65
C ASP A 1027 -30.02 -17.51 53.32
N LEU A 1028 -30.68 -18.49 52.68
CA LEU A 1028 -31.95 -19.07 53.18
C LEU A 1028 -31.91 -20.60 53.33
N SER A 1029 -30.71 -21.19 53.51
CA SER A 1029 -30.58 -22.61 53.88
C SER A 1029 -30.71 -22.86 55.37
#